data_AF-A0A8J2HC15-F1
#
_entry.id   AF-A0A8J2HC15-F1
#
_cell.length_a   1.000
_cell.length_b   1.000
_cell.length_c   1.000
_cell.angle_alpha   90.00
_cell.angle_beta   90.00
_cell.angle_gamma   90.00
#
_symmetry.space_group_name_H-M   'P 1'
#
loop_
_entity.id
_entity.type
_entity.pdbx_description
1 polymer ?
#
loop_
_entity_poly.entity_id
_entity_poly.type
_entity_poly.pdbx_seq_one_letter_code
_entity_poly.pdbx_strand_id
1 'polypeptide(L)'
;MDLSEVISSKFGEKNLKNILSKATGHEISKISDTGCEFEANSTKGDNYLSVVHRVRIHGLVDGKQIETRVIIKTLPRNIATRKTFRSAEFFENEINFYNKVIPLMEKFLETKGKKNFLPAPKCWDKYFDGENDFIVLEDIRTRGYGHIARQDPWKLENIKVILKTLAQFHAISFAFKDQCPEVFSQIPKILKECFYGTEKHWAWYGEYYNETLNVAKDAVSKEYPGSSEEKKFLSIPARFFFEKSMEICRHPEAPTSVVTQGDSWAANFMLNLSEKSSSSDQEPAAILLDFQLARCSSPVTDIAYFLYTSTDKVTRDNHFQDLLNYYHCNLIETVVSLGSKPDLYPLDTFLQEVKEKFILGFGFSIEALPVMTLDESEAFDIEDIQGTEAVNISKVWKVKPISCKKNRKRVADAMLLTEKTLENIVKQATGGNNIEIIDWKSEEASKKGDSYLSTVTRLTIEAIVDNKNNNLKVVIKSLPDNLGRRKTFRSAEFFRNEITFYTKVMPLFRSFLTSKNQNHLLLVPDCYAHILDGENDFIVLEDVTTRGFGPASRQSTLSIEEFELILKAMARFHGVSFACKANDSKKFSDVSNQLIETYFSDNHWDWYKTFHGVAIKIAKDAMEKEYPETEEQKKFLSIQGNDLWRKSVQVCSQTTTPSSVINQGDAWAPNFLMRSTESGEKEALLLDFQLARCASPIADLSFFIYSCSDTRLREIHFDKLLEFYYKHLAETIKVLGGNPDNIYSRETFFGEVQKEFGHGLNFCLESVPLSMLEEDELFELDEIQGTTVDLADVWKLKPIENKEKRKRLADIIMHAIQHDFI
;
A
#
# COMPACT_ATOMS: atom_id res chain seq x y z
N MET A 1 27.95 43.08 -30.67
CA MET A 1 28.28 42.22 -29.52
C MET A 1 28.99 41.00 -30.06
N ASP A 2 30.16 40.66 -29.53
CA ASP A 2 30.87 39.47 -30.00
C ASP A 2 30.22 38.21 -29.39
N LEU A 3 29.53 37.43 -30.22
CA LEU A 3 28.86 36.20 -29.78
C LEU A 3 29.85 35.16 -29.25
N SER A 4 31.10 35.21 -29.71
CA SER A 4 32.17 34.35 -29.23
C SER A 4 32.52 34.65 -27.77
N GLU A 5 32.43 35.93 -27.39
CA GLU A 5 32.64 36.43 -26.04
C GLU A 5 31.38 36.42 -25.18
N VAL A 6 30.20 36.01 -25.67
CA VAL A 6 28.96 35.95 -24.86
C VAL A 6 28.46 34.51 -24.71
N ILE A 7 28.52 33.71 -25.76
CA ILE A 7 28.03 32.33 -25.74
C ILE A 7 29.21 31.35 -25.69
N SER A 8 30.02 31.31 -26.74
CA SER A 8 31.11 30.34 -26.90
C SER A 8 31.97 30.71 -28.10
N SER A 9 33.28 30.45 -28.03
CA SER A 9 34.20 30.65 -29.15
C SER A 9 33.81 29.86 -30.42
N LYS A 10 32.92 28.88 -30.27
CA LYS A 10 32.42 27.99 -31.31
C LYS A 10 31.03 28.39 -31.81
N PHE A 11 30.47 29.50 -31.31
CA PHE A 11 29.15 30.00 -31.67
C PHE A 11 29.27 31.28 -32.50
N GLY A 12 28.74 31.26 -33.73
CA GLY A 12 28.77 32.42 -34.63
C GLY A 12 27.62 32.47 -35.63
N GLU A 13 27.77 33.27 -36.68
CA GLU A 13 26.70 33.52 -37.66
C GLU A 13 26.19 32.24 -38.34
N LYS A 14 27.07 31.26 -38.57
CA LYS A 14 26.68 29.96 -39.15
C LYS A 14 25.69 29.21 -38.24
N ASN A 15 25.89 29.25 -36.92
CA ASN A 15 24.98 28.66 -35.95
C ASN A 15 23.63 29.38 -36.01
N LEU A 16 23.62 30.72 -36.00
CA LEU A 16 22.40 31.51 -36.11
C LEU A 16 21.58 31.16 -37.36
N LYS A 17 22.22 31.04 -38.54
CA LYS A 17 21.54 30.63 -39.78
C LYS A 17 20.94 29.24 -39.67
N ASN A 18 21.70 28.28 -39.13
CA ASN A 18 21.26 26.91 -38.94
C ASN A 18 20.06 26.81 -37.99
N ILE A 19 20.12 27.50 -36.86
CA ILE A 19 19.04 27.54 -35.86
C ILE A 19 17.78 28.13 -36.47
N LEU A 20 17.89 29.30 -37.11
CA LEU A 20 16.76 29.99 -37.71
C LEU A 20 16.14 29.15 -38.85
N SER A 21 16.98 28.49 -39.66
CA SER A 21 16.50 27.59 -40.72
C SER A 21 15.71 26.41 -40.15
N LYS A 22 16.27 25.70 -39.16
CA LYS A 22 15.61 24.54 -38.54
C LYS A 22 14.33 24.91 -37.80
N ALA A 23 14.34 26.03 -37.08
CA ALA A 23 13.19 26.44 -36.27
C ALA A 23 12.02 26.96 -37.12
N THR A 24 12.31 27.58 -38.28
CA THR A 24 11.29 28.19 -39.14
C THR A 24 10.91 27.34 -40.35
N GLY A 25 11.75 26.37 -40.73
CA GLY A 25 11.57 25.56 -41.93
C GLY A 25 11.94 26.27 -43.24
N HIS A 26 12.56 27.45 -43.17
CA HIS A 26 12.95 28.25 -44.33
C HIS A 26 14.46 28.22 -44.59
N GLU A 27 14.85 28.42 -45.85
CA GLU A 27 16.25 28.67 -46.23
C GLU A 27 16.58 30.15 -45.99
N ILE A 28 17.56 30.41 -45.11
CA ILE A 28 17.87 31.77 -44.64
C ILE A 28 18.92 32.41 -45.56
N SER A 29 18.55 33.52 -46.21
CA SER A 29 19.45 34.21 -47.16
C SER A 29 20.57 34.98 -46.44
N LYS A 30 20.22 35.69 -45.36
CA LYS A 30 21.17 36.42 -44.50
C LYS A 30 20.64 36.53 -43.07
N ILE A 31 21.54 36.61 -42.11
CA ILE A 31 21.21 37.13 -40.78
C ILE A 31 21.01 38.64 -40.89
N SER A 32 20.00 39.17 -40.20
CA SER A 32 19.71 40.61 -40.22
C SER A 32 20.86 41.41 -39.59
N ASP A 33 20.93 42.71 -39.87
CA ASP A 33 22.02 43.55 -39.36
C ASP A 33 21.95 43.75 -37.83
N THR A 34 20.80 43.50 -37.19
CA THR A 34 20.67 43.44 -35.72
C THR A 34 21.10 42.09 -35.13
N GLY A 35 21.21 41.03 -35.96
CA GLY A 35 21.74 39.72 -35.59
C GLY A 35 20.84 38.93 -34.62
N CYS A 36 20.99 39.22 -33.33
CA CYS A 36 20.21 38.63 -32.26
C CYS A 36 20.13 39.57 -31.05
N GLU A 37 19.04 39.44 -30.29
CA GLU A 37 18.77 40.23 -29.09
C GLU A 37 18.75 39.31 -27.86
N PHE A 38 19.51 39.68 -26.83
CA PHE A 38 19.47 39.00 -25.53
C PHE A 38 18.39 39.64 -24.67
N GLU A 39 17.41 38.84 -24.26
CA GLU A 39 16.37 39.27 -23.33
C GLU A 39 16.92 39.19 -21.89
N ALA A 40 16.41 40.01 -20.97
CA ALA A 40 16.90 40.02 -19.59
C ALA A 40 16.88 38.62 -18.95
N ASN A 41 18.03 38.22 -18.38
CA ASN A 41 18.26 36.91 -17.78
C ASN A 41 17.56 36.75 -16.41
N SER A 42 17.55 35.50 -15.93
CA SER A 42 16.95 35.08 -14.65
C SER A 42 17.48 35.82 -13.43
N THR A 43 16.67 35.83 -12.38
CA THR A 43 16.91 36.36 -11.03
C THR A 43 18.02 35.62 -10.29
N LYS A 44 18.58 36.25 -9.26
CA LYS A 44 19.59 35.67 -8.36
C LYS A 44 19.05 34.38 -7.73
N GLY A 45 19.81 33.28 -7.81
CA GLY A 45 19.45 31.99 -7.24
C GLY A 45 18.96 30.91 -8.23
N ASP A 46 18.99 31.18 -9.53
CA ASP A 46 18.65 30.20 -10.57
C ASP A 46 19.89 29.75 -11.38
N ASN A 47 19.89 28.48 -11.82
CA ASN A 47 20.86 27.89 -12.77
C ASN A 47 22.34 27.86 -12.32
N TYR A 48 22.65 27.19 -11.21
CA TYR A 48 24.04 27.07 -10.72
C TYR A 48 24.97 26.22 -11.61
N LEU A 49 24.41 25.32 -12.41
CA LEU A 49 25.18 24.36 -13.22
C LEU A 49 25.49 24.87 -14.64
N SER A 50 24.73 25.84 -15.15
CA SER A 50 24.90 26.40 -16.50
C SER A 50 24.43 27.86 -16.57
N VAL A 51 24.98 28.63 -17.51
CA VAL A 51 24.48 29.97 -17.82
C VAL A 51 23.39 29.87 -18.87
N VAL A 52 22.23 30.43 -18.59
CA VAL A 52 21.07 30.40 -19.49
C VAL A 52 20.87 31.77 -20.12
N HIS A 53 20.84 31.81 -21.45
CA HIS A 53 20.54 33.01 -22.24
C HIS A 53 19.24 32.81 -23.01
N ARG A 54 18.38 33.82 -22.96
CA ARG A 54 17.19 33.87 -23.80
C ARG A 54 17.45 34.79 -24.96
N VAL A 55 17.37 34.26 -26.17
CA VAL A 55 17.86 34.94 -27.37
C VAL A 55 16.79 34.96 -28.45
N ARG A 56 16.53 36.15 -29.00
CA ARG A 56 15.75 36.33 -30.22
C ARG A 56 16.70 36.44 -31.40
N ILE A 57 16.51 35.59 -32.40
CA ILE A 57 17.37 35.53 -33.60
C ILE A 57 16.58 36.09 -34.78
N HIS A 58 17.18 37.02 -35.52
CA HIS A 58 16.55 37.71 -36.64
C HIS A 58 17.29 37.43 -37.96
N GLY A 59 16.55 37.03 -38.99
CA GLY A 59 17.10 36.82 -40.33
C GLY A 59 16.15 37.25 -41.43
N LEU A 60 16.58 37.00 -42.67
CA LEU A 60 15.86 37.36 -43.88
C LEU A 60 15.62 36.12 -44.74
N VAL A 61 14.41 35.99 -45.29
CA VAL A 61 14.02 35.02 -46.32
C VAL A 61 13.39 35.81 -47.45
N ASP A 62 13.99 35.77 -48.65
CA ASP A 62 13.55 36.56 -49.82
C ASP A 62 13.31 38.06 -49.50
N GLY A 63 14.15 38.65 -48.65
CA GLY A 63 14.05 40.05 -48.23
C GLY A 63 12.98 40.32 -47.16
N LYS A 64 12.19 39.33 -46.73
CA LYS A 64 11.26 39.44 -45.61
C LYS A 64 11.92 39.04 -44.30
N GLN A 65 11.69 39.83 -43.26
CA GLN A 65 12.22 39.56 -41.92
C GLN A 65 11.49 38.38 -41.28
N ILE A 66 12.25 37.46 -40.71
CA ILE A 66 11.77 36.34 -39.90
C ILE A 66 12.54 36.28 -38.60
N GLU A 67 11.88 35.82 -37.53
CA GLU A 67 12.51 35.67 -36.23
C GLU A 67 12.15 34.33 -35.56
N THR A 68 12.99 33.89 -34.64
CA THR A 68 12.71 32.80 -33.70
C THR A 68 13.26 33.13 -32.32
N ARG A 69 12.72 32.49 -31.28
CA ARG A 69 13.20 32.60 -29.90
C ARG A 69 13.74 31.27 -29.42
N VAL A 70 14.89 31.32 -28.79
CA VAL A 70 15.61 30.13 -28.30
C VAL A 70 16.15 30.36 -26.89
N ILE A 71 16.37 29.25 -26.20
CA ILE A 71 17.13 29.19 -24.96
C ILE A 71 18.51 28.63 -25.27
N ILE A 72 19.57 29.34 -24.90
CA ILE A 72 20.95 28.91 -25.07
C ILE A 72 21.53 28.66 -23.69
N LYS A 73 21.85 27.41 -23.35
CA LYS A 73 22.60 27.08 -22.15
C LYS A 73 24.08 26.94 -22.48
N THR A 74 24.97 27.39 -21.61
CA THR A 74 26.43 27.31 -21.74
C THR A 74 27.11 26.94 -20.42
N LEU A 75 28.34 26.43 -20.46
CA LEU A 75 29.12 26.17 -19.25
C LEU A 75 29.54 27.49 -18.55
N PRO A 76 29.43 27.59 -17.20
CA PRO A 76 29.84 28.79 -16.45
C PRO A 76 31.29 29.15 -16.75
N ARG A 77 31.65 30.39 -17.11
CA ARG A 77 33.03 30.68 -17.55
C ARG A 77 34.10 30.52 -16.49
N ASN A 78 33.73 30.74 -15.24
CA ASN A 78 34.63 30.63 -14.12
C ASN A 78 35.00 29.15 -13.89
N ILE A 79 36.30 28.85 -14.00
CA ILE A 79 36.83 27.48 -13.88
C ILE A 79 36.60 26.91 -12.47
N ALA A 80 36.78 27.72 -11.42
CA ALA A 80 36.50 27.29 -10.05
C ALA A 80 35.03 26.93 -9.87
N THR A 81 34.10 27.71 -10.44
CA THR A 81 32.66 27.40 -10.45
C THR A 81 32.40 26.06 -11.15
N ARG A 82 32.93 25.86 -12.36
CA ARG A 82 32.79 24.59 -13.12
C ARG A 82 33.25 23.39 -12.31
N LYS A 83 34.43 23.50 -11.68
CA LYS A 83 35.00 22.40 -10.87
C LYS A 83 34.21 22.17 -9.58
N THR A 84 33.78 23.24 -8.91
CA THR A 84 33.03 23.18 -7.64
C THR A 84 31.70 22.44 -7.79
N PHE A 85 30.93 22.78 -8.82
CA PHE A 85 29.63 22.16 -9.10
C PHE A 85 29.70 20.98 -10.07
N ARG A 86 30.90 20.59 -10.51
CA ARG A 86 31.13 19.55 -11.53
C ARG A 86 30.30 19.79 -12.80
N SER A 87 30.10 21.04 -13.19
CA SER A 87 29.19 21.46 -14.27
C SER A 87 29.40 20.70 -15.58
N ALA A 88 30.66 20.39 -15.93
CA ALA A 88 30.98 19.66 -17.16
C ALA A 88 30.32 18.27 -17.23
N GLU A 89 30.20 17.56 -16.11
CA GLU A 89 29.62 16.21 -16.08
C GLU A 89 28.10 16.23 -16.28
N PHE A 90 27.41 17.14 -15.59
CA PHE A 90 25.97 17.37 -15.74
C PHE A 90 25.62 17.86 -17.15
N PHE A 91 26.43 18.78 -17.69
CA PHE A 91 26.23 19.34 -19.02
C PHE A 91 26.51 18.31 -20.14
N GLU A 92 27.55 17.48 -19.98
CA GLU A 92 27.80 16.34 -20.87
C GLU A 92 26.58 15.41 -20.92
N ASN A 93 25.98 15.12 -19.75
CA ASN A 93 24.83 14.24 -19.66
C ASN A 93 23.59 14.85 -20.37
N GLU A 94 23.30 16.14 -20.16
CA GLU A 94 22.22 16.86 -20.87
C GLU A 94 22.45 16.88 -22.39
N ILE A 95 23.68 17.14 -22.85
CA ILE A 95 24.03 17.07 -24.28
C ILE A 95 23.84 15.66 -24.82
N ASN A 96 24.28 14.62 -24.10
CA ASN A 96 24.10 13.24 -24.53
C ASN A 96 22.61 12.86 -24.63
N PHE A 97 21.78 13.35 -23.72
CA PHE A 97 20.32 13.19 -23.79
C PHE A 97 19.76 13.75 -25.10
N TYR A 98 19.99 15.02 -25.41
CA TYR A 98 19.47 15.65 -26.64
C TYR A 98 20.18 15.20 -27.92
N ASN A 99 21.45 14.80 -27.85
CA ASN A 99 22.23 14.42 -29.02
C ASN A 99 22.03 12.97 -29.44
N LYS A 100 21.83 12.07 -28.47
CA LYS A 100 21.81 10.63 -28.71
C LYS A 100 20.49 9.99 -28.30
N VAL A 101 19.96 10.32 -27.12
CA VAL A 101 18.76 9.64 -26.60
C VAL A 101 17.48 10.12 -27.30
N ILE A 102 17.26 11.44 -27.39
CA ILE A 102 16.07 12.02 -28.04
C ILE A 102 15.93 11.53 -29.49
N PRO A 103 16.96 11.58 -30.36
CA PRO A 103 16.84 11.07 -31.73
C PRO A 103 16.47 9.58 -31.82
N LEU A 104 16.94 8.75 -30.87
CA LEU A 104 16.58 7.32 -30.83
C LEU A 104 15.10 7.15 -30.46
N MET A 105 14.62 7.87 -29.44
CA MET A 105 13.20 7.85 -29.03
C MET A 105 12.29 8.43 -30.12
N GLU A 106 12.67 9.52 -30.77
CA GLU A 106 11.92 10.11 -31.89
C GLU A 106 11.82 9.15 -33.07
N LYS A 107 12.92 8.50 -33.45
CA LYS A 107 12.91 7.48 -34.51
C LYS A 107 11.98 6.32 -34.16
N PHE A 108 12.00 5.83 -32.92
CA PHE A 108 11.05 4.82 -32.45
C PHE A 108 9.60 5.30 -32.58
N LEU A 109 9.29 6.50 -32.11
CA LEU A 109 7.95 7.08 -32.17
C LEU A 109 7.46 7.34 -33.60
N GLU A 110 8.35 7.67 -34.53
CA GLU A 110 8.02 7.77 -35.95
C GLU A 110 7.51 6.44 -36.52
N THR A 111 8.09 5.31 -36.11
CA THR A 111 7.59 3.97 -36.50
C THR A 111 6.18 3.68 -35.97
N LYS A 112 5.72 4.44 -34.97
CA LYS A 112 4.37 4.35 -34.38
C LYS A 112 3.42 5.40 -34.92
N GLY A 113 3.85 6.25 -35.86
CA GLY A 113 3.06 7.38 -36.34
C GLY A 113 2.84 8.48 -35.30
N LYS A 114 3.66 8.54 -34.25
CA LYS A 114 3.51 9.46 -33.10
C LYS A 114 4.56 10.58 -33.15
N LYS A 115 4.55 11.41 -34.19
CA LYS A 115 5.46 12.55 -34.32
C LYS A 115 5.18 13.62 -33.25
N ASN A 116 6.24 14.24 -32.70
CA ASN A 116 6.18 15.24 -31.62
C ASN A 116 5.50 14.74 -30.33
N PHE A 117 5.59 13.44 -30.03
CA PHE A 117 4.97 12.84 -28.84
C PHE A 117 5.86 12.88 -27.58
N LEU A 118 7.12 13.31 -27.69
CA LEU A 118 7.99 13.52 -26.52
C LEU A 118 7.67 14.85 -25.84
N PRO A 119 7.47 14.89 -24.52
CA PRO A 119 7.21 16.13 -23.78
C PRO A 119 8.52 16.87 -23.43
N ALA A 120 9.36 17.16 -24.42
CA ALA A 120 10.64 17.85 -24.26
C ALA A 120 10.83 18.97 -25.31
N PRO A 121 11.60 20.04 -25.02
CA PRO A 121 11.94 21.06 -26.00
C PRO A 121 12.73 20.48 -27.19
N LYS A 122 12.56 21.06 -28.38
CA LYS A 122 13.43 20.72 -29.51
C LYS A 122 14.84 21.27 -29.31
N CYS A 123 15.84 20.50 -29.71
CA CYS A 123 17.24 20.92 -29.75
C CYS A 123 17.60 21.40 -31.16
N TRP A 124 17.92 22.68 -31.31
CA TRP A 124 18.22 23.30 -32.61
C TRP A 124 19.70 23.20 -32.99
N ASP A 125 20.58 23.39 -32.02
CA ASP A 125 22.03 23.32 -32.20
C ASP A 125 22.72 22.97 -30.89
N LYS A 126 23.96 22.48 -30.98
CA LYS A 126 24.77 22.10 -29.81
C LYS A 126 26.24 21.95 -30.19
N TYR A 127 27.10 22.08 -29.20
CA TYR A 127 28.53 21.83 -29.34
C TYR A 127 29.10 21.29 -28.02
N PHE A 128 30.06 20.37 -28.13
CA PHE A 128 30.68 19.70 -26.98
C PHE A 128 32.15 19.42 -27.24
N ASP A 129 33.03 20.07 -26.48
CA ASP A 129 34.47 19.78 -26.36
C ASP A 129 34.98 19.81 -24.90
N GLY A 130 34.10 20.05 -23.93
CA GLY A 130 34.41 20.15 -22.50
C GLY A 130 34.81 21.56 -22.04
N GLU A 131 34.98 22.51 -22.97
CA GLU A 131 35.42 23.88 -22.65
C GLU A 131 34.44 24.94 -23.17
N ASN A 132 33.95 24.75 -24.39
CA ASN A 132 33.17 25.71 -25.18
C ASN A 132 31.71 25.26 -25.36
N ASP A 133 31.24 24.39 -24.48
CA ASP A 133 29.98 23.66 -24.64
C ASP A 133 28.76 24.59 -24.62
N PHE A 134 27.83 24.31 -25.52
CA PHE A 134 26.53 24.96 -25.54
C PHE A 134 25.44 24.03 -26.05
N ILE A 135 24.21 24.30 -25.64
CA ILE A 135 23.00 23.69 -26.21
C ILE A 135 21.96 24.78 -26.48
N VAL A 136 21.36 24.72 -27.67
CA VAL A 136 20.31 25.64 -28.12
C VAL A 136 18.99 24.88 -28.18
N LEU A 137 18.05 25.28 -27.33
CA LEU A 137 16.75 24.66 -27.15
C LEU A 137 15.63 25.60 -27.61
N GLU A 138 14.49 25.00 -27.96
CA GLU A 138 13.23 25.68 -28.21
C GLU A 138 12.77 26.46 -26.98
N ASP A 139 12.37 27.72 -27.19
CA ASP A 139 11.71 28.51 -26.15
C ASP A 139 10.21 28.17 -26.11
N ILE A 140 9.85 27.20 -25.27
CA ILE A 140 8.48 26.65 -25.21
C ILE A 140 7.40 27.64 -24.77
N ARG A 141 7.77 28.81 -24.26
CA ARG A 141 6.81 29.89 -23.94
C ARG A 141 6.13 30.44 -25.18
N THR A 142 6.78 30.32 -26.34
CA THR A 142 6.18 30.64 -27.64
C THR A 142 4.97 29.74 -27.96
N ARG A 143 4.85 28.58 -27.31
CA ARG A 143 3.72 27.64 -27.40
C ARG A 143 2.71 27.80 -26.26
N GLY A 144 2.80 28.87 -25.46
CA GLY A 144 1.86 29.16 -24.37
C GLY A 144 2.14 28.43 -23.05
N TYR A 145 3.25 27.69 -22.94
CA TYR A 145 3.66 27.08 -21.67
C TYR A 145 4.21 28.13 -20.71
N GLY A 146 3.90 27.99 -19.42
CA GLY A 146 4.34 28.88 -18.34
C GLY A 146 4.79 28.11 -17.10
N HIS A 147 5.55 28.77 -16.23
CA HIS A 147 5.93 28.22 -14.93
C HIS A 147 4.81 28.39 -13.91
N ILE A 148 4.73 27.45 -12.99
CA ILE A 148 3.99 27.60 -11.73
C ILE A 148 5.02 27.89 -10.63
N ALA A 149 4.67 28.75 -9.69
CA ALA A 149 5.54 29.09 -8.56
C ALA A 149 5.98 27.82 -7.81
N ARG A 150 7.29 27.69 -7.55
CA ARG A 150 7.89 26.55 -6.83
C ARG A 150 7.77 26.68 -5.31
N GLN A 151 7.55 27.90 -4.82
CA GLN A 151 7.51 28.26 -3.40
C GLN A 151 6.23 27.82 -2.68
N ASP A 152 5.18 27.47 -3.43
CA ASP A 152 3.92 26.98 -2.88
C ASP A 152 3.60 25.56 -3.38
N PRO A 153 2.88 24.75 -2.57
CA PRO A 153 2.30 23.49 -3.02
C PRO A 153 1.38 23.68 -4.23
N TRP A 154 1.42 22.75 -5.17
CA TRP A 154 0.63 22.80 -6.39
C TRP A 154 -0.77 22.25 -6.15
N LYS A 155 -1.75 22.77 -6.90
CA LYS A 155 -3.12 22.25 -6.90
C LYS A 155 -3.16 20.83 -7.48
N LEU A 156 -4.11 20.03 -7.01
CA LEU A 156 -4.27 18.63 -7.41
C LEU A 156 -4.38 18.44 -8.93
N GLU A 157 -5.06 19.35 -9.62
CA GLU A 157 -5.22 19.32 -11.08
C GLU A 157 -3.87 19.48 -11.79
N ASN A 158 -3.03 20.41 -11.32
CA ASN A 158 -1.69 20.64 -11.89
C ASN A 158 -0.76 19.45 -11.61
N ILE A 159 -0.88 18.83 -10.42
CA ILE A 159 -0.14 17.62 -10.05
C ILE A 159 -0.49 16.49 -11.03
N LYS A 160 -1.78 16.29 -11.33
CA LYS A 160 -2.24 15.27 -12.30
C LYS A 160 -1.69 15.53 -13.71
N VAL A 161 -1.57 16.78 -14.15
CA VAL A 161 -0.96 17.10 -15.46
C VAL A 161 0.50 16.64 -15.52
N ILE A 162 1.29 16.88 -14.46
CA ILE A 162 2.68 16.43 -14.40
C ILE A 162 2.77 14.91 -14.35
N LEU A 163 1.97 14.25 -13.51
CA LEU A 163 1.98 12.79 -13.42
C LEU A 163 1.59 12.13 -14.74
N LYS A 164 0.61 12.66 -15.47
CA LYS A 164 0.26 12.20 -16.83
C LYS A 164 1.43 12.38 -17.79
N THR A 165 2.15 13.50 -17.70
CA THR A 165 3.30 13.81 -18.58
C THR A 165 4.50 12.91 -18.28
N LEU A 166 4.82 12.68 -17.00
CA LEU A 166 5.86 11.72 -16.58
C LEU A 166 5.47 10.29 -16.98
N ALA A 167 4.21 9.91 -16.80
CA ALA A 167 3.69 8.60 -17.20
C ALA A 167 3.87 8.39 -18.72
N GLN A 168 3.54 9.39 -19.52
CA GLN A 168 3.77 9.38 -20.97
C GLN A 168 5.26 9.23 -21.30
N PHE A 169 6.13 10.02 -20.67
CA PHE A 169 7.58 9.97 -20.91
C PHE A 169 8.18 8.60 -20.58
N HIS A 170 7.84 8.04 -19.42
CA HIS A 170 8.29 6.72 -18.99
C HIS A 170 7.70 5.59 -19.84
N ALA A 171 6.44 5.70 -20.27
CA ALA A 171 5.79 4.73 -21.15
C ALA A 171 6.49 4.63 -22.53
N ILE A 172 6.96 5.75 -23.07
CA ILE A 172 7.76 5.76 -24.32
C ILE A 172 9.03 4.92 -24.12
N SER A 173 9.70 5.07 -22.97
CA SER A 173 10.89 4.28 -22.65
C SER A 173 10.57 2.79 -22.47
N PHE A 174 9.47 2.43 -21.79
CA PHE A 174 9.04 1.04 -21.65
C PHE A 174 8.75 0.39 -23.01
N ALA A 175 7.93 1.04 -23.84
CA ALA A 175 7.59 0.53 -25.16
C ALA A 175 8.82 0.44 -26.08
N PHE A 176 9.73 1.41 -26.00
CA PHE A 176 10.97 1.38 -26.77
C PHE A 176 11.88 0.22 -26.34
N LYS A 177 11.99 -0.03 -25.04
CA LYS A 177 12.78 -1.14 -24.48
C LYS A 177 12.20 -2.51 -24.85
N ASP A 178 10.88 -2.66 -24.75
CA ASP A 178 10.17 -3.90 -25.09
C ASP A 178 10.34 -4.26 -26.58
N GLN A 179 10.17 -3.28 -27.46
CA GLN A 179 10.07 -3.53 -28.90
C GLN A 179 11.40 -3.39 -29.64
N CYS A 180 12.38 -2.70 -29.06
CA CYS A 180 13.71 -2.49 -29.63
C CYS A 180 14.83 -2.66 -28.58
N PRO A 181 14.88 -3.79 -27.85
CA PRO A 181 15.77 -3.98 -26.70
C PRO A 181 17.26 -3.78 -27.04
N GLU A 182 17.68 -4.24 -28.22
CA GLU A 182 19.07 -4.11 -28.68
C GLU A 182 19.51 -2.65 -28.84
N VAL A 183 18.62 -1.80 -29.35
CA VAL A 183 18.89 -0.36 -29.50
C VAL A 183 18.81 0.32 -28.13
N PHE A 184 17.80 -0.02 -27.34
CA PHE A 184 17.60 0.54 -26.01
C PHE A 184 18.78 0.25 -25.06
N SER A 185 19.42 -0.92 -25.18
CA SER A 185 20.59 -1.34 -24.38
C SER A 185 21.78 -0.37 -24.44
N GLN A 186 21.78 0.56 -25.40
CA GLN A 186 22.81 1.60 -25.53
C GLN A 186 22.54 2.79 -24.60
N ILE A 187 21.28 3.07 -24.25
CA ILE A 187 20.91 4.26 -23.47
C ILE A 187 21.52 4.26 -22.06
N PRO A 188 21.50 3.17 -21.28
CA PRO A 188 22.20 3.09 -19.99
C PRO A 188 23.71 3.37 -20.05
N LYS A 189 24.32 3.24 -21.24
CA LYS A 189 25.75 3.52 -21.47
C LYS A 189 26.00 4.97 -21.92
N ILE A 190 24.97 5.63 -22.43
CA ILE A 190 25.00 7.01 -22.89
C ILE A 190 24.75 7.97 -21.73
N LEU A 191 23.72 7.69 -20.92
CA LEU A 191 23.36 8.48 -19.75
C LEU A 191 24.11 7.98 -18.51
N LYS A 192 24.65 8.90 -17.71
CA LYS A 192 25.46 8.59 -16.53
C LYS A 192 24.77 9.07 -15.26
N GLU A 193 24.94 8.32 -14.17
CA GLU A 193 24.57 8.77 -12.83
C GLU A 193 25.60 9.79 -12.31
N CYS A 194 25.20 11.07 -12.25
CA CYS A 194 26.09 12.18 -11.89
C CYS A 194 26.10 12.52 -10.39
N PHE A 195 25.17 11.99 -9.59
CA PHE A 195 24.93 12.40 -8.20
C PHE A 195 25.19 11.27 -7.19
N TYR A 196 24.58 10.10 -7.39
CA TYR A 196 24.64 8.95 -6.46
C TYR A 196 25.48 7.77 -7.01
N GLY A 197 26.54 8.05 -7.77
CA GLY A 197 27.25 6.99 -8.50
C GLY A 197 28.23 6.16 -7.66
N THR A 198 29.06 6.81 -6.84
CA THR A 198 30.21 6.18 -6.16
C THR A 198 30.57 6.88 -4.84
N GLU A 199 31.45 6.28 -4.03
CA GLU A 199 32.00 6.92 -2.82
C GLU A 199 32.66 8.29 -3.06
N LYS A 200 33.17 8.53 -4.28
CA LYS A 200 33.72 9.85 -4.66
C LYS A 200 32.65 10.93 -4.59
N HIS A 201 31.40 10.60 -4.89
CA HIS A 201 30.28 11.52 -4.81
C HIS A 201 29.95 11.86 -3.36
N TRP A 202 29.91 10.86 -2.46
CA TRP A 202 29.74 11.13 -1.03
C TRP A 202 30.88 11.97 -0.46
N ALA A 203 32.13 11.68 -0.84
CA ALA A 203 33.28 12.47 -0.42
C ALA A 203 33.20 13.95 -0.86
N TRP A 204 32.49 14.22 -1.97
CA TRP A 204 32.30 15.58 -2.49
C TRP A 204 31.07 16.29 -1.93
N TYR A 205 29.91 15.61 -1.90
CA TYR A 205 28.61 16.18 -1.56
C TYR A 205 28.18 15.93 -0.12
N GLY A 206 28.76 14.94 0.57
CA GLY A 206 28.27 14.46 1.86
C GLY A 206 28.27 15.52 2.96
N GLU A 207 29.23 16.44 2.97
CA GLU A 207 29.22 17.58 3.90
C GLU A 207 28.02 18.49 3.67
N TYR A 208 27.77 18.89 2.42
CA TYR A 208 26.61 19.71 2.05
C TYR A 208 25.28 18.99 2.34
N TYR A 209 25.19 17.70 2.01
CA TYR A 209 24.02 16.87 2.28
C TYR A 209 23.73 16.74 3.80
N ASN A 210 24.78 16.74 4.63
CA ASN A 210 24.61 16.81 6.09
C ASN A 210 24.08 18.18 6.54
N GLU A 211 24.53 19.28 5.94
CA GLU A 211 24.03 20.62 6.27
C GLU A 211 22.54 20.77 5.92
N THR A 212 22.11 20.33 4.74
CA THR A 212 20.69 20.37 4.33
C THR A 212 19.83 19.46 5.20
N LEU A 213 20.32 18.27 5.56
CA LEU A 213 19.65 17.40 6.53
C LEU A 213 19.52 18.07 7.90
N ASN A 214 20.55 18.79 8.39
CA ASN A 214 20.47 19.49 9.66
C ASN A 214 19.42 20.61 9.63
N VAL A 215 19.27 21.30 8.49
CA VAL A 215 18.19 22.28 8.30
C VAL A 215 16.81 21.60 8.32
N ALA A 216 16.67 20.44 7.68
CA ALA A 216 15.45 19.64 7.73
C ALA A 216 15.14 19.15 9.16
N LYS A 217 16.15 18.71 9.91
CA LYS A 217 16.04 18.29 11.31
C LYS A 217 15.63 19.45 12.21
N ASP A 218 16.24 20.62 12.05
CA ASP A 218 15.83 21.84 12.77
C ASP A 218 14.37 22.22 12.48
N ALA A 219 13.95 22.08 11.21
CA ALA A 219 12.56 22.32 10.83
C ALA A 219 11.59 21.35 11.51
N VAL A 220 11.90 20.04 11.49
CA VAL A 220 11.08 19.00 12.16
C VAL A 220 11.04 19.25 13.66
N SER A 221 12.16 19.52 14.31
CA SER A 221 12.20 19.77 15.75
C SER A 221 11.42 21.00 16.20
N LYS A 222 11.34 22.04 15.37
CA LYS A 222 10.59 23.26 15.70
C LYS A 222 9.09 23.13 15.45
N GLU A 223 8.69 22.36 14.44
CA GLU A 223 7.28 22.23 14.05
C GLU A 223 6.59 21.00 14.64
N TYR A 224 7.35 19.99 15.07
CA TYR A 224 6.87 18.73 15.67
C TYR A 224 7.65 18.30 16.94
N PRO A 225 7.88 19.21 17.90
CA PRO A 225 8.71 18.91 19.07
C PRO A 225 8.11 17.80 19.95
N GLY A 226 8.93 16.83 20.33
CA GLY A 226 8.59 15.72 21.21
C GLY A 226 7.97 14.49 20.52
N SER A 227 7.57 14.60 19.25
CA SER A 227 6.89 13.53 18.51
C SER A 227 7.78 12.30 18.28
N SER A 228 7.15 11.15 18.05
CA SER A 228 7.87 9.90 17.77
C SER A 228 8.63 9.96 16.43
N GLU A 229 8.02 10.65 15.46
CA GLU A 229 8.48 10.92 14.10
C GLU A 229 9.69 11.82 14.11
N GLU A 230 9.68 12.88 14.93
CA GLU A 230 10.84 13.72 15.17
C GLU A 230 12.00 12.85 15.67
N LYS A 231 11.83 12.12 16.77
CA LYS A 231 12.91 11.29 17.35
C LYS A 231 13.48 10.32 16.32
N LYS A 232 12.61 9.67 15.54
CA LYS A 232 12.99 8.76 14.46
C LYS A 232 13.79 9.49 13.38
N PHE A 233 13.27 10.57 12.82
CA PHE A 233 13.94 11.32 11.76
C PHE A 233 15.29 11.91 12.22
N LEU A 234 15.34 12.47 13.44
CA LEU A 234 16.56 13.00 14.04
C LEU A 234 17.67 11.94 14.20
N SER A 235 17.29 10.68 14.44
CA SER A 235 18.24 9.57 14.60
C SER A 235 18.91 9.12 13.29
N ILE A 236 18.30 9.41 12.14
CA ILE A 236 18.80 8.91 10.85
C ILE A 236 19.95 9.79 10.36
N PRO A 237 21.13 9.23 10.06
CA PRO A 237 22.25 9.99 9.52
C PRO A 237 22.08 10.24 8.02
N ALA A 238 22.67 11.33 7.50
CA ALA A 238 22.56 11.69 6.08
C ALA A 238 23.15 10.62 5.15
N ARG A 239 24.17 9.90 5.65
CA ARG A 239 24.78 8.75 4.97
C ARG A 239 23.77 7.66 4.61
N PHE A 240 22.77 7.41 5.45
CA PHE A 240 21.75 6.38 5.20
C PHE A 240 20.94 6.70 3.93
N PHE A 241 20.45 7.94 3.80
CA PHE A 241 19.68 8.37 2.62
C PHE A 241 20.53 8.32 1.35
N PHE A 242 21.80 8.73 1.46
CA PHE A 242 22.74 8.70 0.34
C PHE A 242 23.03 7.27 -0.12
N GLU A 243 23.34 6.35 0.79
CA GLU A 243 23.60 4.94 0.46
C GLU A 243 22.39 4.25 -0.18
N LYS A 244 21.19 4.51 0.33
CA LYS A 244 19.95 4.01 -0.28
C LYS A 244 19.75 4.56 -1.70
N SER A 245 20.03 5.85 -1.91
CA SER A 245 19.96 6.46 -3.24
C SER A 245 21.01 5.85 -4.19
N MET A 246 22.22 5.59 -3.71
CA MET A 246 23.25 4.88 -4.48
C MET A 246 22.83 3.46 -4.86
N GLU A 247 22.23 2.71 -3.94
CA GLU A 247 21.73 1.35 -4.18
C GLU A 247 20.71 1.34 -5.33
N ILE A 248 19.76 2.27 -5.31
CA ILE A 248 18.73 2.41 -6.34
C ILE A 248 19.34 2.75 -7.70
N CYS A 249 20.31 3.67 -7.75
CA CYS A 249 20.94 4.10 -9.01
C CYS A 249 21.94 3.09 -9.60
N ARG A 250 22.34 2.04 -8.88
CA ARG A 250 23.33 1.04 -9.35
C ARG A 250 22.82 0.09 -10.44
N HIS A 251 21.52 0.06 -10.70
CA HIS A 251 20.90 -0.93 -11.59
C HIS A 251 20.21 -0.30 -12.82
N PRO A 252 20.94 0.43 -13.67
CA PRO A 252 20.33 1.15 -14.80
C PRO A 252 19.77 0.22 -15.89
N GLU A 253 20.16 -1.06 -15.88
CA GLU A 253 19.72 -2.08 -16.83
C GLU A 253 18.61 -3.00 -16.28
N ALA A 254 18.10 -2.75 -15.06
CA ALA A 254 17.05 -3.58 -14.46
C ALA A 254 15.79 -3.62 -15.38
N PRO A 255 14.97 -4.70 -15.33
CA PRO A 255 13.80 -4.84 -16.21
C PRO A 255 12.83 -3.66 -16.15
N THR A 256 12.63 -3.10 -14.95
CA THR A 256 11.75 -1.95 -14.67
C THR A 256 12.40 -0.58 -14.93
N SER A 257 13.71 -0.54 -15.23
CA SER A 257 14.42 0.71 -15.48
C SER A 257 14.02 1.31 -16.84
N VAL A 258 13.71 2.60 -16.80
CA VAL A 258 13.35 3.47 -17.92
C VAL A 258 14.20 4.74 -17.90
N VAL A 259 14.21 5.46 -19.02
CA VAL A 259 14.77 6.82 -19.05
C VAL A 259 13.91 7.72 -18.16
N THR A 260 14.46 8.11 -17.03
CA THR A 260 13.88 9.09 -16.09
C THR A 260 14.37 10.49 -16.44
N GLN A 261 13.56 11.51 -16.15
CA GLN A 261 13.99 12.91 -16.27
C GLN A 261 15.05 13.22 -15.20
N GLY A 262 14.90 12.65 -14.00
CA GLY A 262 15.95 12.56 -12.99
C GLY A 262 16.13 13.80 -12.10
N ASP A 263 15.57 14.94 -12.48
CA ASP A 263 15.57 16.21 -11.72
C ASP A 263 14.14 16.79 -11.65
N SER A 264 13.20 16.02 -11.14
CA SER A 264 11.75 16.16 -11.34
C SER A 264 11.07 17.03 -10.29
N TRP A 265 11.73 18.12 -9.88
CA TRP A 265 11.13 19.16 -9.04
C TRP A 265 10.37 20.21 -9.86
N ALA A 266 9.48 20.95 -9.19
CA ALA A 266 8.56 21.93 -9.77
C ALA A 266 9.16 22.90 -10.81
N ALA A 267 10.41 23.35 -10.62
CA ALA A 267 11.03 24.35 -11.50
C ALA A 267 11.32 23.80 -12.92
N ASN A 268 11.45 22.49 -13.06
CA ASN A 268 11.78 21.82 -14.32
C ASN A 268 10.55 21.41 -15.13
N PHE A 269 9.36 21.92 -14.77
CA PHE A 269 8.15 21.74 -15.55
C PHE A 269 7.55 23.08 -15.96
N MET A 270 7.02 23.12 -17.18
CA MET A 270 6.15 24.21 -17.63
C MET A 270 4.83 23.64 -18.10
N LEU A 271 3.72 24.29 -17.73
CA LEU A 271 2.37 23.85 -18.05
C LEU A 271 1.71 24.80 -19.03
N ASN A 272 0.89 24.25 -19.91
CA ASN A 272 -0.08 24.98 -20.70
C ASN A 272 -1.47 24.63 -20.13
N LEU A 273 -2.02 25.56 -19.34
CA LEU A 273 -3.35 25.48 -18.74
C LEU A 273 -4.29 26.31 -19.63
N SER A 274 -5.07 25.65 -20.47
CA SER A 274 -5.84 26.22 -21.58
C SER A 274 -7.05 27.10 -21.18
N GLU A 275 -6.91 27.99 -20.19
CA GLU A 275 -8.00 28.86 -19.72
C GLU A 275 -8.14 30.20 -20.50
N LYS A 276 -7.29 30.48 -21.49
CA LYS A 276 -7.25 31.81 -22.15
C LYS A 276 -7.95 31.95 -23.50
N SER A 277 -8.70 30.95 -23.97
CA SER A 277 -9.67 31.20 -25.05
C SER A 277 -10.90 30.32 -24.91
N SER A 278 -12.08 30.93 -24.96
CA SER A 278 -13.40 30.29 -24.99
C SER A 278 -13.65 29.47 -26.26
N SER A 279 -12.59 29.02 -26.95
CA SER A 279 -12.63 28.34 -28.25
C SER A 279 -11.51 27.32 -28.48
N SER A 280 -10.76 26.87 -27.46
CA SER A 280 -9.73 25.82 -27.65
C SER A 280 -10.03 24.58 -26.83
N ASP A 281 -10.46 23.49 -27.49
CA ASP A 281 -10.63 22.12 -26.96
C ASP A 281 -9.31 21.42 -26.56
N GLN A 282 -8.28 22.17 -26.17
CA GLN A 282 -6.94 21.63 -25.94
C GLN A 282 -6.78 21.20 -24.48
N GLU A 283 -6.54 19.90 -24.24
CA GLU A 283 -6.27 19.38 -22.90
C GLU A 283 -5.03 20.04 -22.26
N PRO A 284 -5.02 20.27 -20.94
CA PRO A 284 -3.83 20.72 -20.22
C PRO A 284 -2.64 19.79 -20.44
N ALA A 285 -1.47 20.36 -20.69
CA ALA A 285 -0.25 19.60 -20.97
C ALA A 285 0.96 20.21 -20.24
N ALA A 286 2.00 19.41 -20.03
CA ALA A 286 3.28 19.90 -19.54
C ALA A 286 4.44 19.55 -20.47
N ILE A 287 5.54 20.28 -20.33
CA ILE A 287 6.84 19.99 -20.93
C ILE A 287 7.86 19.84 -19.80
N LEU A 288 8.66 18.78 -19.90
CA LEU A 288 9.77 18.48 -19.02
C LEU A 288 11.02 19.24 -19.50
N LEU A 289 11.71 19.88 -18.57
CA LEU A 289 12.93 20.63 -18.80
C LEU A 289 14.10 20.01 -18.04
N ASP A 290 15.31 20.48 -18.38
CA ASP A 290 16.55 20.19 -17.67
C ASP A 290 16.85 18.70 -17.44
N PHE A 291 17.47 18.06 -18.43
CA PHE A 291 17.76 16.62 -18.43
C PHE A 291 19.18 16.31 -17.94
N GLN A 292 19.79 17.20 -17.17
CA GLN A 292 21.16 17.02 -16.67
C GLN A 292 21.32 15.81 -15.73
N LEU A 293 20.25 15.42 -15.03
CA LEU A 293 20.21 14.22 -14.18
C LEU A 293 19.52 13.02 -14.84
N ALA A 294 19.20 13.10 -16.14
CA ALA A 294 18.53 12.02 -16.84
C ALA A 294 19.38 10.73 -16.79
N ARG A 295 18.73 9.61 -16.47
CA ARG A 295 19.36 8.31 -16.26
C ARG A 295 18.36 7.19 -16.48
N CYS A 296 18.86 5.97 -16.66
CA CYS A 296 18.00 4.79 -16.59
C CYS A 296 17.81 4.37 -15.12
N SER A 297 16.58 4.42 -14.62
CA SER A 297 16.20 4.02 -13.26
C SER A 297 14.72 3.67 -13.19
N SER A 298 14.22 3.26 -12.02
CA SER A 298 12.78 3.05 -11.80
C SER A 298 12.02 4.37 -12.01
N PRO A 299 10.86 4.37 -12.69
CA PRO A 299 10.05 5.58 -12.87
C PRO A 299 9.58 6.20 -11.54
N VAL A 300 9.54 5.40 -10.47
CA VAL A 300 9.18 5.82 -9.12
C VAL A 300 10.06 6.95 -8.61
N THR A 301 11.33 7.01 -9.02
CA THR A 301 12.26 8.05 -8.53
C THR A 301 11.79 9.45 -8.92
N ASP A 302 11.25 9.62 -10.12
CA ASP A 302 10.75 10.91 -10.57
C ASP A 302 9.43 11.29 -9.89
N ILE A 303 8.55 10.31 -9.71
CA ILE A 303 7.27 10.50 -9.02
C ILE A 303 7.53 10.91 -7.57
N ALA A 304 8.43 10.22 -6.89
CA ALA A 304 8.75 10.48 -5.50
C ALA A 304 9.33 11.88 -5.31
N TYR A 305 10.32 12.26 -6.13
CA TYR A 305 10.94 13.57 -6.02
C TYR A 305 9.93 14.69 -6.32
N PHE A 306 9.11 14.53 -7.35
CA PHE A 306 8.03 15.48 -7.67
C PHE A 306 7.02 15.62 -6.53
N LEU A 307 6.52 14.51 -5.98
CA LEU A 307 5.48 14.54 -4.95
C LEU A 307 5.98 15.15 -3.63
N TYR A 308 7.22 14.86 -3.20
CA TYR A 308 7.76 15.51 -2.00
C TYR A 308 7.99 17.01 -2.18
N THR A 309 8.46 17.43 -3.36
CA THR A 309 8.78 18.84 -3.60
C THR A 309 7.57 19.69 -3.94
N SER A 310 6.54 19.13 -4.56
CA SER A 310 5.47 19.90 -5.20
C SER A 310 4.12 19.81 -4.50
N THR A 311 3.96 18.95 -3.49
CA THR A 311 2.69 18.83 -2.73
C THR A 311 2.87 19.19 -1.26
N ASP A 312 1.77 19.54 -0.58
CA ASP A 312 1.74 19.63 0.87
C ASP A 312 1.43 18.27 1.51
N LYS A 313 1.53 18.21 2.84
CA LYS A 313 1.18 17.01 3.63
C LYS A 313 -0.28 16.63 3.46
N VAL A 314 -1.21 17.59 3.47
CA VAL A 314 -2.65 17.33 3.32
C VAL A 314 -2.97 16.62 2.01
N THR A 315 -2.35 17.05 0.90
CA THR A 315 -2.52 16.44 -0.42
C THR A 315 -1.97 15.02 -0.45
N ARG A 316 -0.78 14.77 0.11
CA ARG A 316 -0.24 13.40 0.21
C ARG A 316 -1.15 12.54 1.07
N ASP A 317 -1.51 13.02 2.24
CA ASP A 317 -2.37 12.32 3.19
C ASP A 317 -3.73 11.92 2.59
N ASN A 318 -4.31 12.76 1.75
CA ASN A 318 -5.65 12.52 1.18
C ASN A 318 -5.63 11.83 -0.19
N HIS A 319 -4.55 11.97 -0.97
CA HIS A 319 -4.56 11.59 -2.38
C HIS A 319 -3.34 10.77 -2.83
N PHE A 320 -2.44 10.35 -1.92
CA PHE A 320 -1.22 9.62 -2.32
C PHE A 320 -1.52 8.40 -3.19
N GLN A 321 -2.41 7.51 -2.73
CA GLN A 321 -2.77 6.31 -3.50
C GLN A 321 -3.49 6.65 -4.82
N ASP A 322 -4.40 7.64 -4.79
CA ASP A 322 -5.10 8.09 -6.00
C ASP A 322 -4.13 8.63 -7.05
N LEU A 323 -3.10 9.37 -6.64
CA LEU A 323 -2.07 9.93 -7.51
C LEU A 323 -1.18 8.84 -8.10
N LEU A 324 -0.78 7.84 -7.31
CA LEU A 324 -0.02 6.69 -7.79
C LEU A 324 -0.82 5.87 -8.80
N ASN A 325 -2.08 5.56 -8.49
CA ASN A 325 -2.98 4.85 -9.40
C ASN A 325 -3.20 5.67 -10.69
N TYR A 326 -3.43 6.98 -10.57
CA TYR A 326 -3.61 7.86 -11.71
C TYR A 326 -2.39 7.87 -12.64
N TYR A 327 -1.17 7.97 -12.07
CA TYR A 327 0.08 7.85 -12.83
C TYR A 327 0.15 6.49 -13.56
N HIS A 328 -0.08 5.39 -12.83
CA HIS A 328 0.05 4.04 -13.37
C HIS A 328 -0.95 3.78 -14.51
N CYS A 329 -2.21 4.16 -14.34
CA CYS A 329 -3.22 4.06 -15.40
C CYS A 329 -2.79 4.79 -16.68
N ASN A 330 -2.36 6.05 -16.58
CA ASN A 330 -1.90 6.83 -17.74
C ASN A 330 -0.65 6.22 -18.38
N LEU A 331 0.24 5.62 -17.59
CA LEU A 331 1.44 4.94 -18.08
C LEU A 331 1.05 3.71 -18.91
N ILE A 332 0.19 2.85 -18.38
CA ILE A 332 -0.26 1.63 -19.07
C ILE A 332 -1.08 1.97 -20.32
N GLU A 333 -1.98 2.94 -20.25
CA GLU A 333 -2.72 3.44 -21.42
C GLU A 333 -1.77 3.89 -22.53
N THR A 334 -0.71 4.63 -22.16
CA THR A 334 0.29 5.08 -23.12
C THR A 334 1.10 3.91 -23.69
N VAL A 335 1.55 2.96 -22.86
CA VAL A 335 2.26 1.74 -23.30
C VAL A 335 1.44 0.96 -24.32
N VAL A 336 0.15 0.74 -24.06
CA VAL A 336 -0.77 0.06 -24.98
C VAL A 336 -0.94 0.86 -26.26
N SER A 337 -1.06 2.19 -26.17
CA SER A 337 -1.19 3.06 -27.35
C SER A 337 0.03 3.04 -28.28
N LEU A 338 1.19 2.64 -27.77
CA LEU A 338 2.45 2.46 -28.50
C LEU A 338 2.65 1.02 -29.02
N GLY A 339 1.69 0.12 -28.76
CA GLY A 339 1.66 -1.25 -29.27
C GLY A 339 2.33 -2.30 -28.38
N SER A 340 2.63 -1.97 -27.13
CA SER A 340 3.17 -2.92 -26.14
C SER A 340 2.08 -3.48 -25.23
N LYS A 341 2.37 -4.55 -24.50
CA LYS A 341 1.41 -5.20 -23.61
C LYS A 341 1.25 -4.43 -22.28
N PRO A 342 0.06 -4.45 -21.66
CA PRO A 342 -0.20 -3.75 -20.40
C PRO A 342 0.49 -4.38 -19.18
N ASP A 343 1.05 -5.59 -19.30
CA ASP A 343 1.75 -6.30 -18.22
C ASP A 343 3.26 -6.01 -18.18
N LEU A 344 3.77 -5.07 -18.99
CA LEU A 344 5.18 -4.65 -18.94
C LEU A 344 5.60 -4.05 -17.59
N TYR A 345 4.65 -3.45 -16.88
CA TYR A 345 4.89 -2.89 -15.55
C TYR A 345 3.61 -3.00 -14.71
N PRO A 346 3.29 -4.21 -14.20
CA PRO A 346 2.06 -4.46 -13.46
C PRO A 346 1.94 -3.59 -12.21
N LEU A 347 0.70 -3.33 -11.76
CA LEU A 347 0.45 -2.46 -10.62
C LEU A 347 1.20 -2.93 -9.35
N ASP A 348 1.22 -4.23 -9.07
CA ASP A 348 1.90 -4.78 -7.89
C ASP A 348 3.42 -4.54 -7.95
N THR A 349 4.03 -4.66 -9.14
CA THR A 349 5.45 -4.35 -9.33
C THR A 349 5.72 -2.86 -9.13
N PHE A 350 4.85 -1.99 -9.65
CA PHE A 350 4.95 -0.55 -9.43
C PHE A 350 4.83 -0.19 -7.95
N LEU A 351 3.83 -0.72 -7.23
CA LEU A 351 3.62 -0.46 -5.81
C LEU A 351 4.74 -1.02 -4.93
N GLN A 352 5.32 -2.16 -5.31
CA GLN A 352 6.52 -2.69 -4.66
C GLN A 352 7.72 -1.74 -4.85
N GLU A 353 7.95 -1.24 -6.07
CA GLU A 353 9.00 -0.25 -6.31
C GLU A 353 8.71 1.08 -5.61
N VAL A 354 7.45 1.49 -5.45
CA VAL A 354 7.07 2.63 -4.60
C VAL A 354 7.58 2.37 -3.19
N LYS A 355 7.29 1.22 -2.57
CA LYS A 355 7.75 0.90 -1.21
C LYS A 355 9.27 0.93 -1.06
N GLU A 356 10.00 0.41 -2.04
CA GLU A 356 11.46 0.25 -1.97
C GLU A 356 12.24 1.52 -2.36
N LYS A 357 11.73 2.28 -3.34
CA LYS A 357 12.52 3.29 -4.07
C LYS A 357 12.06 4.72 -3.84
N PHE A 358 10.92 4.95 -3.15
CA PHE A 358 10.47 6.30 -2.80
C PHE A 358 11.50 7.10 -1.97
N ILE A 359 12.35 6.39 -1.23
CA ILE A 359 13.39 6.96 -0.37
C ILE A 359 14.39 7.84 -1.14
N LEU A 360 14.62 7.56 -2.42
CA LEU A 360 15.50 8.39 -3.25
C LEU A 360 14.87 9.77 -3.49
N GLY A 361 13.58 9.83 -3.81
CA GLY A 361 12.86 11.10 -3.96
C GLY A 361 12.78 11.88 -2.64
N PHE A 362 12.63 11.17 -1.52
CA PHE A 362 12.75 11.76 -0.18
C PHE A 362 14.15 12.34 0.04
N GLY A 363 15.20 11.61 -0.35
CA GLY A 363 16.59 12.06 -0.30
C GLY A 363 16.82 13.38 -1.04
N PHE A 364 16.40 13.46 -2.30
CA PHE A 364 16.47 14.72 -3.05
C PHE A 364 15.65 15.85 -2.41
N SER A 365 14.51 15.54 -1.78
CA SER A 365 13.69 16.56 -1.13
C SER A 365 14.35 17.19 0.10
N ILE A 366 15.24 16.46 0.80
CA ILE A 366 16.04 17.01 1.92
C ILE A 366 16.91 18.18 1.44
N GLU A 367 17.41 18.13 0.20
CA GLU A 367 18.22 19.20 -0.37
C GLU A 367 17.36 20.25 -1.07
N ALA A 368 16.42 19.82 -1.89
CA ALA A 368 15.64 20.70 -2.75
C ALA A 368 14.70 21.62 -1.95
N LEU A 369 13.98 21.10 -0.95
CA LEU A 369 12.98 21.89 -0.24
C LEU A 369 13.57 23.07 0.56
N PRO A 370 14.68 22.91 1.32
CA PRO A 370 15.36 24.04 1.92
C PRO A 370 15.74 25.10 0.89
N VAL A 371 16.35 24.71 -0.23
CA VAL A 371 16.78 25.65 -1.29
C VAL A 371 15.58 26.34 -1.96
N MET A 372 14.51 25.60 -2.27
CA MET A 372 13.27 26.12 -2.86
C MET A 372 12.59 27.18 -2.00
N THR A 373 12.82 27.14 -0.70
CA THR A 373 12.13 27.98 0.29
C THR A 373 13.01 29.09 0.86
N LEU A 374 14.25 29.22 0.38
CA LEU A 374 15.11 30.37 0.66
C LEU A 374 14.53 31.64 0.01
N ASP A 375 14.62 32.75 0.72
CA ASP A 375 14.40 34.07 0.13
C ASP A 375 15.56 34.39 -0.84
N GLU A 376 15.29 35.14 -1.91
CA GLU A 376 16.30 35.48 -2.94
C GLU A 376 17.54 36.19 -2.34
N SER A 377 17.37 36.94 -1.24
CA SER A 377 18.47 37.59 -0.52
C SER A 377 19.38 36.61 0.22
N GLU A 378 18.91 35.40 0.49
CA GLU A 378 19.66 34.33 1.17
C GLU A 378 20.23 33.29 0.19
N ALA A 379 19.86 33.39 -1.09
CA ALA A 379 20.39 32.52 -2.14
C ALA A 379 21.89 32.78 -2.34
N PHE A 380 22.64 31.69 -2.54
CA PHE A 380 24.07 31.73 -2.83
C PHE A 380 24.33 32.48 -4.15
N ASP A 381 25.34 33.35 -4.14
CA ASP A 381 25.79 34.05 -5.35
C ASP A 381 26.98 33.32 -5.97
N ILE A 382 26.83 32.90 -7.24
CA ILE A 382 27.85 32.12 -7.92
C ILE A 382 29.13 32.94 -8.18
N GLU A 383 29.01 34.27 -8.16
CA GLU A 383 30.12 35.22 -8.31
C GLU A 383 31.07 35.21 -7.09
N ASP A 384 30.64 34.65 -5.95
CA ASP A 384 31.48 34.53 -4.75
C ASP A 384 32.60 33.46 -4.91
N ILE A 385 32.51 32.60 -5.93
CA ILE A 385 33.56 31.59 -6.23
C ILE A 385 34.65 32.23 -7.09
N GLN A 386 35.80 32.51 -6.49
CA GLN A 386 36.95 33.09 -7.19
C GLN A 386 38.08 32.07 -7.42
N GLY A 387 38.88 32.32 -8.47
CA GLY A 387 40.08 31.55 -8.77
C GLY A 387 39.86 30.40 -9.77
N THR A 388 40.75 29.40 -9.72
CA THR A 388 40.78 28.28 -10.68
C THR A 388 40.60 26.91 -10.03
N GLU A 389 40.58 26.84 -8.70
CA GLU A 389 40.49 25.58 -7.95
C GLU A 389 39.08 25.31 -7.44
N ALA A 390 38.76 24.03 -7.30
CA ALA A 390 37.47 23.60 -6.78
C ALA A 390 37.38 23.94 -5.27
N VAL A 391 36.22 24.45 -4.85
CA VAL A 391 35.90 24.65 -3.43
C VAL A 391 34.84 23.63 -3.04
N ASN A 392 34.89 23.11 -1.81
CA ASN A 392 33.83 22.24 -1.32
C ASN A 392 32.51 23.03 -1.27
N ILE A 393 31.41 22.42 -1.75
CA ILE A 393 30.09 23.04 -1.84
C ILE A 393 29.60 23.55 -0.48
N SER A 394 29.87 22.82 0.62
CA SER A 394 29.51 23.23 2.00
C SER A 394 30.15 24.56 2.42
N LYS A 395 31.30 24.92 1.83
CA LYS A 395 32.02 26.15 2.19
C LYS A 395 31.47 27.38 1.47
N VAL A 396 30.92 27.20 0.29
CA VAL A 396 30.40 28.29 -0.55
C VAL A 396 28.89 28.44 -0.36
N TRP A 397 28.15 27.34 -0.27
CA TRP A 397 26.71 27.34 -0.15
C TRP A 397 26.26 26.89 1.25
N LYS A 398 26.23 27.85 2.18
CA LYS A 398 25.75 27.61 3.55
C LYS A 398 24.24 27.74 3.61
N VAL A 399 23.53 26.63 3.79
CA VAL A 399 22.07 26.63 3.98
C VAL A 399 21.77 26.88 5.45
N LYS A 400 21.12 28.01 5.76
CA LYS A 400 20.76 28.37 7.14
C LYS A 400 19.42 27.74 7.54
N PRO A 401 19.19 27.55 8.85
CA PRO A 401 17.87 27.19 9.38
C PRO A 401 16.77 28.15 8.90
N ILE A 402 15.61 27.60 8.55
CA ILE A 402 14.51 28.36 7.94
C ILE A 402 13.76 29.17 9.00
N SER A 403 13.86 30.49 8.91
CA SER A 403 13.24 31.43 9.86
C SER A 403 11.72 31.54 9.65
N CYS A 404 11.27 31.61 8.40
CA CYS A 404 9.86 31.70 8.03
C CYS A 404 9.08 30.44 8.44
N LYS A 405 8.07 30.59 9.30
CA LYS A 405 7.27 29.46 9.81
C LYS A 405 6.58 28.68 8.69
N LYS A 406 6.00 29.36 7.69
CA LYS A 406 5.33 28.70 6.55
C LYS A 406 6.29 27.77 5.81
N ASN A 407 7.49 28.27 5.49
CA ASN A 407 8.51 27.54 4.76
C ASN A 407 9.10 26.41 5.61
N ARG A 408 9.38 26.67 6.89
CA ARG A 408 9.86 25.67 7.85
C ARG A 408 8.85 24.52 8.01
N LYS A 409 7.56 24.85 8.16
CA LYS A 409 6.49 23.86 8.21
C LYS A 409 6.41 23.02 6.94
N ARG A 410 6.55 23.64 5.75
CA ARG A 410 6.58 22.90 4.49
C ARG A 410 7.71 21.85 4.45
N VAL A 411 8.91 22.21 4.91
CA VAL A 411 10.03 21.25 5.01
C VAL A 411 9.70 20.15 6.01
N ALA A 412 9.28 20.50 7.23
CA ALA A 412 8.95 19.52 8.27
C ALA A 412 7.85 18.53 7.83
N ASP A 413 6.78 19.05 7.21
CA ASP A 413 5.64 18.28 6.67
C ASP A 413 6.05 17.29 5.56
N ALA A 414 7.15 17.54 4.84
CA ALA A 414 7.70 16.61 3.85
C ALA A 414 8.56 15.52 4.48
N MET A 415 9.22 15.82 5.61
CA MET A 415 10.11 14.88 6.29
C MET A 415 9.38 13.84 7.14
N LEU A 416 8.12 14.11 7.49
CA LEU A 416 7.28 13.20 8.27
C LEU A 416 6.27 12.47 7.37
N LEU A 417 6.39 11.15 7.29
CA LEU A 417 5.34 10.25 6.82
C LEU A 417 4.41 9.90 7.98
N THR A 418 3.12 9.73 7.72
CA THR A 418 2.10 10.17 8.66
C THR A 418 1.58 9.12 9.64
N GLU A 419 1.37 9.59 10.88
CA GLU A 419 0.51 9.02 11.93
C GLU A 419 -0.96 9.00 11.52
N LYS A 420 -1.34 9.28 10.28
CA LYS A 420 -2.73 9.46 9.87
C LYS A 420 -3.57 8.21 10.11
N THR A 421 -2.98 7.02 10.01
CA THR A 421 -3.64 5.78 10.42
C THR A 421 -3.94 5.79 11.93
N LEU A 422 -3.00 6.25 12.77
CA LEU A 422 -3.19 6.41 14.22
C LEU A 422 -4.22 7.49 14.54
N GLU A 423 -4.16 8.65 13.88
CA GLU A 423 -5.17 9.72 14.00
C GLU A 423 -6.56 9.20 13.60
N ASN A 424 -6.68 8.44 12.50
CA ASN A 424 -7.94 7.84 12.08
C ASN A 424 -8.43 6.80 13.09
N ILE A 425 -7.55 5.95 13.63
CA ILE A 425 -7.89 4.99 14.68
C ILE A 425 -8.44 5.73 15.91
N VAL A 426 -7.72 6.74 16.38
CA VAL A 426 -8.13 7.56 17.53
C VAL A 426 -9.44 8.29 17.24
N LYS A 427 -9.62 8.81 16.02
CA LYS A 427 -10.84 9.47 15.59
C LYS A 427 -12.04 8.54 15.63
N GLN A 428 -11.90 7.34 15.07
CA GLN A 428 -12.98 6.35 15.07
C GLN A 428 -13.29 5.87 16.49
N ALA A 429 -12.27 5.68 17.34
CA ALA A 429 -12.46 5.22 18.71
C ALA A 429 -13.09 6.27 19.65
N THR A 430 -12.74 7.55 19.47
CA THR A 430 -13.14 8.61 20.41
C THR A 430 -14.26 9.51 19.88
N GLY A 431 -14.49 9.53 18.57
CA GLY A 431 -15.40 10.47 17.91
C GLY A 431 -14.93 11.93 17.92
N GLY A 432 -13.73 12.22 18.45
CA GLY A 432 -13.19 13.57 18.54
C GLY A 432 -12.64 14.08 17.20
N ASN A 433 -12.56 15.40 17.06
CA ASN A 433 -12.16 16.03 15.80
C ASN A 433 -10.76 16.62 15.84
N ASN A 434 -10.32 17.14 17.00
CA ASN A 434 -8.97 17.67 17.18
C ASN A 434 -8.11 16.62 17.85
N ILE A 435 -7.27 15.93 17.07
CA ILE A 435 -6.43 14.81 17.54
C ILE A 435 -4.97 15.18 17.36
N GLU A 436 -4.19 15.02 18.41
CA GLU A 436 -2.74 15.10 18.42
C GLU A 436 -2.21 13.80 19.01
N ILE A 437 -1.45 13.02 18.25
CA ILE A 437 -0.79 11.82 18.77
C ILE A 437 0.45 12.27 19.56
N ILE A 438 0.60 11.76 20.78
CA ILE A 438 1.70 12.09 21.71
C ILE A 438 2.81 11.04 21.63
N ASP A 439 2.43 9.76 21.73
CA ASP A 439 3.34 8.60 21.72
C ASP A 439 2.55 7.34 21.36
N TRP A 440 3.22 6.29 20.91
CA TRP A 440 2.61 4.97 20.76
C TRP A 440 3.61 3.85 20.98
N LYS A 441 3.14 2.72 21.51
CA LYS A 441 3.97 1.55 21.84
C LYS A 441 3.32 0.29 21.33
N SER A 442 4.09 -0.50 20.58
CA SER A 442 3.69 -1.83 20.11
C SER A 442 4.27 -2.93 20.97
N GLU A 443 3.46 -3.92 21.29
CA GLU A 443 3.85 -5.15 21.97
C GLU A 443 3.39 -6.34 21.11
N GLU A 444 4.30 -7.26 20.82
CA GLU A 444 3.95 -8.48 20.10
C GLU A 444 3.08 -9.37 20.99
N ALA A 445 1.93 -9.81 20.47
CA ALA A 445 0.93 -10.53 21.24
C ALA A 445 0.89 -12.03 20.94
N SER A 446 1.50 -12.47 19.84
CA SER A 446 1.55 -13.87 19.40
C SER A 446 2.71 -14.63 20.03
N LYS A 447 2.46 -15.85 20.53
CA LYS A 447 3.50 -16.81 20.92
C LYS A 447 3.82 -17.77 19.77
N LYS A 448 4.89 -18.56 19.92
CA LYS A 448 5.24 -19.64 19.00
C LYS A 448 4.08 -20.63 18.87
N GLY A 449 3.56 -20.79 17.64
CA GLY A 449 2.44 -21.67 17.33
C GLY A 449 1.03 -21.07 17.47
N ASP A 450 0.93 -19.81 17.90
CA ASP A 450 -0.33 -19.05 17.83
C ASP A 450 -0.52 -18.39 16.45
N SER A 451 -1.78 -18.24 16.02
CA SER A 451 -2.18 -17.38 14.88
C SER A 451 -1.60 -17.77 13.50
N TYR A 452 -1.77 -19.01 13.03
CA TYR A 452 -1.28 -19.48 11.71
C TYR A 452 -1.54 -18.51 10.54
N LEU A 453 -2.69 -17.86 10.53
CA LEU A 453 -3.18 -17.00 9.45
C LEU A 453 -2.72 -15.54 9.53
N SER A 454 -2.28 -15.05 10.70
CA SER A 454 -2.03 -13.62 10.96
C SER A 454 -0.90 -13.37 11.97
N THR A 455 -0.29 -12.20 11.94
CA THR A 455 0.48 -11.67 13.07
C THR A 455 -0.41 -10.77 13.92
N VAL A 456 -0.34 -10.91 15.25
CA VAL A 456 -1.16 -10.10 16.18
C VAL A 456 -0.25 -9.19 17.02
N THR A 457 -0.50 -7.89 16.95
CA THR A 457 0.24 -6.85 17.68
C THR A 457 -0.72 -6.04 18.52
N ARG A 458 -0.39 -5.82 19.81
CA ARG A 458 -1.09 -4.83 20.64
C ARG A 458 -0.43 -3.48 20.49
N LEU A 459 -1.24 -2.45 20.36
CA LEU A 459 -0.77 -1.07 20.23
C LEU A 459 -1.45 -0.21 21.30
N THR A 460 -0.64 0.52 22.06
CA THR A 460 -1.09 1.57 22.98
C THR A 460 -0.79 2.92 22.35
N ILE A 461 -1.80 3.75 22.12
CA ILE A 461 -1.72 5.07 21.50
C ILE A 461 -2.05 6.13 22.57
N GLU A 462 -1.09 6.99 22.89
CA GLU A 462 -1.28 8.16 23.73
C GLU A 462 -1.60 9.36 22.83
N ALA A 463 -2.75 10.01 23.02
CA ALA A 463 -3.21 11.12 22.18
C ALA A 463 -3.93 12.20 22.99
N ILE A 464 -3.85 13.45 22.56
CA ILE A 464 -4.76 14.53 23.01
C ILE A 464 -5.93 14.58 22.03
N VAL A 465 -7.14 14.37 22.54
CA VAL A 465 -8.39 14.49 21.76
C VAL A 465 -9.24 15.60 22.38
N ASP A 466 -9.55 16.62 21.59
CA ASP A 466 -10.34 17.79 22.01
C ASP A 466 -9.86 18.36 23.37
N ASN A 467 -8.54 18.56 23.48
CA ASN A 467 -7.81 19.04 24.68
C ASN A 467 -7.83 18.10 25.91
N LYS A 468 -8.11 16.81 25.72
CA LYS A 468 -8.05 15.80 26.79
C LYS A 468 -7.08 14.68 26.45
N ASN A 469 -6.28 14.28 27.42
CA ASN A 469 -5.41 13.11 27.28
C ASN A 469 -6.26 11.84 27.18
N ASN A 470 -5.96 11.03 26.17
CA ASN A 470 -6.55 9.75 25.88
C ASN A 470 -5.43 8.72 25.74
N ASN A 471 -5.68 7.53 26.26
CA ASN A 471 -4.80 6.38 26.10
C ASN A 471 -5.66 5.25 25.51
N LEU A 472 -5.47 4.99 24.22
CA LEU A 472 -6.25 4.04 23.44
C LEU A 472 -5.45 2.76 23.23
N LYS A 473 -6.03 1.62 23.62
CA LYS A 473 -5.45 0.30 23.35
C LYS A 473 -6.21 -0.39 22.22
N VAL A 474 -5.46 -0.87 21.23
CA VAL A 474 -6.00 -1.56 20.06
C VAL A 474 -5.21 -2.85 19.79
N VAL A 475 -5.89 -3.80 19.14
CA VAL A 475 -5.29 -5.03 18.61
C VAL A 475 -5.21 -4.89 17.10
N ILE A 476 -4.03 -5.11 16.53
CA ILE A 476 -3.80 -5.13 15.10
C ILE A 476 -3.57 -6.58 14.69
N LYS A 477 -4.41 -7.08 13.78
CA LYS A 477 -4.14 -8.32 13.05
C LYS A 477 -3.65 -7.93 11.66
N SER A 478 -2.51 -8.47 11.23
CA SER A 478 -1.92 -8.22 9.91
C SER A 478 -1.55 -9.52 9.20
N LEU A 479 -1.46 -9.49 7.87
CA LEU A 479 -0.89 -10.62 7.13
C LEU A 479 0.55 -10.92 7.61
N PRO A 480 0.93 -12.20 7.80
CA PRO A 480 2.29 -12.56 8.22
C PRO A 480 3.33 -12.12 7.20
N ASP A 481 4.53 -11.68 7.57
CA ASP A 481 5.53 -11.23 6.57
C ASP A 481 5.99 -12.35 5.62
N ASN A 482 5.94 -13.62 6.06
CA ASN A 482 6.34 -14.77 5.26
C ASN A 482 5.30 -15.07 4.14
N LEU A 483 5.68 -14.82 2.88
CA LEU A 483 4.83 -15.09 1.70
C LEU A 483 4.48 -16.58 1.49
N GLY A 484 5.39 -17.49 1.85
CA GLY A 484 5.15 -18.94 1.78
C GLY A 484 4.04 -19.36 2.75
N ARG A 485 4.07 -18.85 3.98
CA ARG A 485 3.01 -18.99 4.99
C ARG A 485 1.68 -18.43 4.48
N ARG A 486 1.67 -17.20 3.93
CA ARG A 486 0.45 -16.58 3.36
C ARG A 486 -0.19 -17.46 2.29
N LYS A 487 0.61 -17.98 1.36
CA LYS A 487 0.12 -18.83 0.26
C LYS A 487 -0.36 -20.19 0.77
N THR A 488 0.38 -20.79 1.70
CA THR A 488 0.05 -22.11 2.30
C THR A 488 -1.29 -22.10 2.99
N PHE A 489 -1.56 -21.06 3.79
CA PHE A 489 -2.81 -20.93 4.53
C PHE A 489 -3.85 -20.06 3.83
N ARG A 490 -3.58 -19.58 2.61
CA ARG A 490 -4.48 -18.68 1.87
C ARG A 490 -4.91 -17.47 2.70
N SER A 491 -4.01 -16.91 3.51
CA SER A 491 -4.30 -15.92 4.57
C SER A 491 -5.15 -14.73 4.09
N ALA A 492 -4.91 -14.23 2.87
CA ALA A 492 -5.67 -13.11 2.29
C ALA A 492 -7.18 -13.42 2.16
N GLU A 493 -7.56 -14.67 1.90
CA GLU A 493 -8.96 -15.06 1.76
C GLU A 493 -9.69 -15.04 3.12
N PHE A 494 -9.01 -15.49 4.18
CA PHE A 494 -9.51 -15.45 5.55
C PHE A 494 -9.61 -14.01 6.07
N PHE A 495 -8.59 -13.19 5.82
CA PHE A 495 -8.59 -11.76 6.15
C PHE A 495 -9.71 -11.00 5.46
N ARG A 496 -9.93 -11.27 4.16
CA ARG A 496 -11.04 -10.69 3.41
C ARG A 496 -12.37 -10.92 4.11
N ASN A 497 -12.64 -12.12 4.59
CA ASN A 497 -13.89 -12.44 5.29
C ASN A 497 -14.00 -11.71 6.63
N GLU A 498 -12.95 -11.72 7.45
CA GLU A 498 -12.95 -11.00 8.74
C GLU A 498 -13.19 -9.50 8.53
N ILE A 499 -12.47 -8.87 7.58
CA ILE A 499 -12.67 -7.46 7.23
C ILE A 499 -14.07 -7.21 6.66
N THR A 500 -14.59 -8.09 5.80
CA THR A 500 -15.95 -7.99 5.26
C THR A 500 -17.00 -8.05 6.37
N PHE A 501 -16.81 -8.91 7.36
CA PHE A 501 -17.67 -8.97 8.53
C PHE A 501 -17.71 -7.60 9.25
N TYR A 502 -16.55 -7.05 9.61
CA TYR A 502 -16.50 -5.77 10.34
C TYR A 502 -16.94 -4.56 9.51
N THR A 503 -16.75 -4.57 8.20
CA THR A 503 -17.02 -3.41 7.33
C THR A 503 -18.37 -3.45 6.63
N LYS A 504 -19.03 -4.62 6.55
CA LYS A 504 -20.32 -4.79 5.87
C LYS A 504 -21.39 -5.39 6.78
N VAL A 505 -21.09 -6.55 7.41
CA VAL A 505 -22.06 -7.27 8.26
C VAL A 505 -22.36 -6.50 9.54
N MET A 506 -21.31 -6.11 10.28
CA MET A 506 -21.49 -5.47 11.56
C MET A 506 -22.19 -4.09 11.43
N PRO A 507 -21.91 -3.24 10.42
CA PRO A 507 -22.68 -2.03 10.18
C PRO A 507 -24.16 -2.30 9.85
N LEU A 508 -24.46 -3.35 9.07
CA LEU A 508 -25.85 -3.77 8.82
C LEU A 508 -26.56 -4.15 10.12
N PHE A 509 -25.94 -5.02 10.92
CA PHE A 509 -26.51 -5.46 12.20
C PHE A 509 -26.65 -4.30 13.19
N ARG A 510 -25.65 -3.43 13.34
CA ARG A 510 -25.73 -2.24 14.21
C ARG A 510 -26.85 -1.30 13.80
N SER A 511 -26.98 -1.03 12.51
CA SER A 511 -28.07 -0.19 11.98
C SER A 511 -29.43 -0.79 12.30
N PHE A 512 -29.59 -2.11 12.10
CA PHE A 512 -30.82 -2.82 12.43
C PHE A 512 -31.11 -2.81 13.93
N LEU A 513 -30.13 -3.18 14.77
CA LEU A 513 -30.27 -3.18 16.23
C LEU A 513 -30.58 -1.79 16.79
N THR A 514 -29.95 -0.74 16.26
CA THR A 514 -30.23 0.65 16.63
C THR A 514 -31.67 1.02 16.29
N SER A 515 -32.18 0.61 15.12
CA SER A 515 -33.59 0.84 14.74
C SER A 515 -34.60 0.15 15.68
N LYS A 516 -34.16 -0.88 16.42
CA LYS A 516 -34.95 -1.61 17.42
C LYS A 516 -34.64 -1.19 18.86
N ASN A 517 -33.65 -0.31 19.08
CA ASN A 517 -33.10 0.05 20.39
C ASN A 517 -32.55 -1.16 21.18
N GLN A 518 -31.86 -2.07 20.50
CA GLN A 518 -31.38 -3.35 21.03
C GLN A 518 -29.86 -3.57 20.81
N ASN A 519 -29.06 -2.50 20.81
CA ASN A 519 -27.61 -2.57 20.55
C ASN A 519 -26.83 -3.49 21.51
N HIS A 520 -27.35 -3.72 22.72
CA HIS A 520 -26.73 -4.57 23.73
C HIS A 520 -26.81 -6.08 23.42
N LEU A 521 -27.57 -6.50 22.40
CA LEU A 521 -27.74 -7.92 22.07
C LEU A 521 -26.47 -8.57 21.52
N LEU A 522 -25.59 -7.79 20.87
CA LEU A 522 -24.34 -8.28 20.29
C LEU A 522 -23.14 -7.61 20.93
N LEU A 523 -22.21 -8.43 21.41
CA LEU A 523 -20.93 -8.01 21.95
C LEU A 523 -19.83 -8.53 21.02
N VAL A 524 -19.26 -7.59 20.28
CA VAL A 524 -18.20 -7.80 19.28
C VAL A 524 -17.27 -6.57 19.36
N PRO A 525 -15.95 -6.71 19.20
CA PRO A 525 -15.04 -5.57 19.21
C PRO A 525 -15.42 -4.50 18.19
N ASP A 526 -15.12 -3.24 18.48
CA ASP A 526 -15.13 -2.20 17.46
C ASP A 526 -13.97 -2.36 16.47
N CYS A 527 -14.22 -2.07 15.19
CA CYS A 527 -13.18 -1.98 14.16
C CYS A 527 -12.88 -0.50 13.90
N TYR A 528 -11.63 -0.08 14.10
CA TYR A 528 -11.21 1.32 13.98
C TYR A 528 -10.52 1.63 12.64
N ALA A 529 -9.83 0.66 12.05
CA ALA A 529 -9.18 0.81 10.75
C ALA A 529 -8.98 -0.55 10.08
N HIS A 530 -8.85 -0.55 8.76
CA HIS A 530 -8.50 -1.75 7.99
C HIS A 530 -7.85 -1.37 6.65
N ILE A 531 -7.08 -2.29 6.09
CA ILE A 531 -6.69 -2.31 4.67
C ILE A 531 -7.09 -3.67 4.11
N LEU A 532 -7.63 -3.65 2.89
CA LEU A 532 -7.99 -4.85 2.12
C LEU A 532 -7.54 -4.65 0.66
N ASP A 533 -6.27 -4.89 0.40
CA ASP A 533 -5.65 -4.82 -0.93
C ASP A 533 -5.12 -6.19 -1.41
N GLY A 534 -5.15 -7.21 -0.55
CA GLY A 534 -4.66 -8.57 -0.81
C GLY A 534 -3.19 -8.79 -0.47
N GLU A 535 -2.44 -7.75 -0.10
CA GLU A 535 -0.97 -7.78 0.10
C GLU A 535 -0.52 -7.15 1.41
N ASN A 536 -1.20 -6.11 1.90
CA ASN A 536 -0.92 -5.39 3.14
C ASN A 536 -2.12 -5.44 4.08
N ASP A 537 -3.00 -6.44 3.92
CA ASP A 537 -4.24 -6.52 4.69
C ASP A 537 -3.95 -6.48 6.18
N PHE A 538 -4.68 -5.59 6.85
CA PHE A 538 -4.72 -5.53 8.30
C PHE A 538 -6.11 -5.11 8.76
N ILE A 539 -6.41 -5.44 10.01
CA ILE A 539 -7.58 -4.93 10.73
C ILE A 539 -7.16 -4.48 12.13
N VAL A 540 -7.63 -3.30 12.51
CA VAL A 540 -7.41 -2.71 13.83
C VAL A 540 -8.71 -2.78 14.61
N LEU A 541 -8.69 -3.56 15.68
CA LEU A 541 -9.81 -3.85 16.54
C LEU A 541 -9.61 -3.24 17.93
N GLU A 542 -10.71 -3.00 18.62
CA GLU A 542 -10.73 -2.65 20.04
C GLU A 542 -10.00 -3.69 20.90
N ASP A 543 -9.11 -3.24 21.78
CA ASP A 543 -8.59 -4.10 22.85
C ASP A 543 -9.62 -4.21 23.98
N VAL A 544 -10.47 -5.23 23.88
CA VAL A 544 -11.57 -5.50 24.82
C VAL A 544 -11.11 -5.90 26.23
N THR A 545 -9.81 -6.12 26.46
CA THR A 545 -9.28 -6.34 27.82
C THR A 545 -9.51 -5.12 28.71
N THR A 546 -9.55 -3.92 28.11
CA THR A 546 -9.89 -2.65 28.79
C THR A 546 -11.32 -2.63 29.36
N ARG A 547 -12.21 -3.48 28.83
CA ARG A 547 -13.59 -3.68 29.28
C ARG A 547 -13.76 -4.84 30.27
N GLY A 548 -12.65 -5.44 30.70
CA GLY A 548 -12.63 -6.59 31.62
C GLY A 548 -12.92 -7.93 30.95
N PHE A 549 -12.96 -8.01 29.61
CA PHE A 549 -13.09 -9.27 28.91
C PHE A 549 -11.76 -10.04 28.93
N GLY A 550 -11.84 -11.32 29.24
CA GLY A 550 -10.69 -12.23 29.23
C GLY A 550 -11.10 -13.64 28.80
N PRO A 551 -10.12 -14.53 28.56
CA PRO A 551 -10.40 -15.92 28.20
C PRO A 551 -11.14 -16.64 29.34
N ALA A 552 -11.84 -17.72 28.98
CA ALA A 552 -12.42 -18.65 29.95
C ALA A 552 -11.38 -19.21 30.92
N SER A 553 -11.84 -19.79 32.03
CA SER A 553 -10.93 -20.46 32.98
C SER A 553 -10.09 -21.54 32.27
N ARG A 554 -8.81 -21.68 32.65
CA ARG A 554 -7.79 -22.56 32.00
C ARG A 554 -8.03 -24.07 32.23
N GLN A 555 -9.25 -24.55 32.00
CA GLN A 555 -9.57 -25.98 31.97
C GLN A 555 -9.77 -26.41 30.52
N SER A 556 -9.46 -27.66 30.22
CA SER A 556 -9.57 -28.26 28.87
C SER A 556 -11.02 -28.34 28.36
N THR A 557 -12.01 -27.98 29.19
CA THR A 557 -13.45 -27.96 28.95
C THR A 557 -14.13 -26.86 29.75
N LEU A 558 -15.18 -26.25 29.20
CA LEU A 558 -15.92 -25.17 29.87
C LEU A 558 -16.79 -25.70 31.02
N SER A 559 -16.98 -24.92 32.08
CA SER A 559 -18.06 -25.15 33.05
C SER A 559 -19.42 -25.00 32.39
N ILE A 560 -20.48 -25.60 32.97
CA ILE A 560 -21.83 -25.50 32.41
C ILE A 560 -22.30 -24.04 32.32
N GLU A 561 -21.93 -23.20 33.30
CA GLU A 561 -22.27 -21.78 33.31
C GLU A 561 -21.55 -20.99 32.21
N GLU A 562 -20.26 -21.28 31.97
CA GLU A 562 -19.51 -20.67 30.85
C GLU A 562 -20.05 -21.15 29.50
N PHE A 563 -20.40 -22.44 29.40
CA PHE A 563 -20.94 -23.06 28.20
C PHE A 563 -22.30 -22.46 27.82
N GLU A 564 -23.23 -22.37 28.77
CA GLU A 564 -24.54 -21.72 28.57
C GLU A 564 -24.40 -20.24 28.21
N LEU A 565 -23.42 -19.53 28.80
CA LEU A 565 -23.18 -18.13 28.51
C LEU A 565 -22.76 -17.91 27.04
N ILE A 566 -21.81 -18.71 26.54
CA ILE A 566 -21.39 -18.66 25.13
C ILE A 566 -22.54 -19.08 24.22
N LEU A 567 -23.24 -20.16 24.56
CA LEU A 567 -24.37 -20.66 23.79
C LEU A 567 -25.48 -19.61 23.65
N LYS A 568 -25.74 -18.84 24.71
CA LYS A 568 -26.66 -17.70 24.70
C LYS A 568 -26.16 -16.57 23.79
N ALA A 569 -24.87 -16.27 23.78
CA ALA A 569 -24.30 -15.25 22.91
C ALA A 569 -24.39 -15.65 21.42
N MET A 570 -24.13 -16.92 21.10
CA MET A 570 -24.33 -17.48 19.75
C MET A 570 -25.81 -17.45 19.34
N ALA A 571 -26.72 -17.83 20.24
CA ALA A 571 -28.16 -17.78 19.99
C ALA A 571 -28.64 -16.36 19.67
N ARG A 572 -28.12 -15.36 20.40
CA ARG A 572 -28.37 -13.93 20.11
C ARG A 572 -27.80 -13.53 18.76
N PHE A 573 -26.57 -13.92 18.44
CA PHE A 573 -25.94 -13.62 17.15
C PHE A 573 -26.76 -14.14 15.97
N HIS A 574 -27.14 -15.42 15.99
CA HIS A 574 -27.98 -16.00 14.94
C HIS A 574 -29.41 -15.42 14.94
N GLY A 575 -29.99 -15.16 16.12
CA GLY A 575 -31.31 -14.52 16.23
C GLY A 575 -31.35 -13.12 15.62
N VAL A 576 -30.28 -12.33 15.80
CA VAL A 576 -30.12 -11.02 15.13
C VAL A 576 -30.03 -11.19 13.63
N SER A 577 -29.25 -12.16 13.14
CA SER A 577 -29.15 -12.44 11.71
C SER A 577 -30.51 -12.82 11.10
N PHE A 578 -31.26 -13.71 11.76
CA PHE A 578 -32.61 -14.11 11.33
C PHE A 578 -33.57 -12.92 11.28
N ALA A 579 -33.63 -12.13 12.35
CA ALA A 579 -34.53 -10.98 12.42
C ALA A 579 -34.13 -9.88 11.42
N CYS A 580 -32.83 -9.68 11.18
CA CYS A 580 -32.32 -8.73 10.18
C CYS A 580 -32.72 -9.16 8.76
N LYS A 581 -32.54 -10.43 8.42
CA LYS A 581 -32.98 -11.03 7.15
C LYS A 581 -34.48 -10.92 6.94
N ALA A 582 -35.29 -11.20 7.98
CA ALA A 582 -36.74 -11.09 7.90
C ALA A 582 -37.22 -9.63 7.74
N ASN A 583 -36.46 -8.67 8.28
CA ASN A 583 -36.77 -7.25 8.17
C ASN A 583 -36.46 -6.68 6.78
N ASP A 584 -35.33 -7.05 6.18
CA ASP A 584 -34.94 -6.63 4.82
C ASP A 584 -34.09 -7.71 4.15
N SER A 585 -34.75 -8.64 3.46
CA SER A 585 -34.10 -9.80 2.86
C SER A 585 -33.14 -9.41 1.74
N LYS A 586 -33.45 -8.34 1.01
CA LYS A 586 -32.58 -7.87 -0.09
C LYS A 586 -31.29 -7.29 0.46
N LYS A 587 -31.39 -6.34 1.40
CA LYS A 587 -30.20 -5.73 2.02
C LYS A 587 -29.36 -6.76 2.77
N PHE A 588 -30.02 -7.73 3.41
CA PHE A 588 -29.33 -8.86 4.02
C PHE A 588 -28.55 -9.66 2.97
N SER A 589 -29.19 -10.09 1.88
CA SER A 589 -28.53 -10.84 0.80
C SER A 589 -27.40 -10.06 0.13
N ASP A 590 -27.57 -8.75 -0.11
CA ASP A 590 -26.52 -7.89 -0.67
C ASP A 590 -25.24 -7.89 0.19
N VAL A 591 -25.38 -8.05 1.52
CA VAL A 591 -24.26 -8.13 2.46
C VAL A 591 -23.77 -9.57 2.64
N SER A 592 -24.66 -10.54 2.85
CA SER A 592 -24.28 -11.93 3.10
C SER A 592 -23.57 -12.55 1.90
N ASN A 593 -23.92 -12.16 0.67
CA ASN A 593 -23.27 -12.62 -0.55
C ASN A 593 -21.83 -12.12 -0.71
N GLN A 594 -21.37 -11.17 0.12
CA GLN A 594 -19.98 -10.72 0.14
C GLN A 594 -19.08 -11.62 0.99
N LEU A 595 -19.66 -12.44 1.89
CA LEU A 595 -18.95 -13.48 2.63
C LEU A 595 -18.76 -14.71 1.72
N ILE A 596 -17.54 -15.24 1.69
CA ILE A 596 -17.19 -16.39 0.85
C ILE A 596 -16.88 -17.58 1.74
N GLU A 597 -17.38 -18.78 1.41
CA GLU A 597 -16.96 -20.01 2.10
C GLU A 597 -15.47 -20.27 1.83
N THR A 598 -14.61 -20.07 2.83
CA THR A 598 -13.14 -20.18 2.70
C THR A 598 -12.58 -21.56 3.03
N TYR A 599 -13.38 -22.43 3.66
CA TYR A 599 -12.94 -23.72 4.18
C TYR A 599 -13.62 -24.89 3.46
N PHE A 600 -14.89 -25.18 3.76
CA PHE A 600 -15.64 -26.33 3.26
C PHE A 600 -16.27 -26.05 1.89
N SER A 601 -15.44 -26.06 0.85
CA SER A 601 -15.85 -25.92 -0.56
C SER A 601 -15.17 -26.97 -1.43
N ASP A 602 -15.85 -27.41 -2.50
CA ASP A 602 -15.25 -28.34 -3.48
C ASP A 602 -13.95 -27.77 -4.08
N ASN A 603 -13.86 -26.45 -4.25
CA ASN A 603 -12.65 -25.78 -4.75
C ASN A 603 -11.45 -25.91 -3.81
N HIS A 604 -11.67 -26.22 -2.54
CA HIS A 604 -10.63 -26.30 -1.51
C HIS A 604 -10.24 -27.73 -1.18
N TRP A 605 -10.89 -28.72 -1.80
CA TRP A 605 -10.59 -30.12 -1.54
C TRP A 605 -9.14 -30.47 -1.86
N ASP A 606 -8.59 -30.00 -2.98
CA ASP A 606 -7.19 -30.29 -3.35
C ASP A 606 -6.18 -29.70 -2.37
N TRP A 607 -6.49 -28.55 -1.77
CA TRP A 607 -5.68 -27.91 -0.74
C TRP A 607 -5.70 -28.70 0.58
N TYR A 608 -6.82 -29.37 0.89
CA TYR A 608 -7.09 -29.91 2.22
C TYR A 608 -7.07 -31.45 2.30
N LYS A 609 -7.22 -32.16 1.18
CA LYS A 609 -7.42 -33.63 1.13
C LYS A 609 -6.37 -34.46 1.85
N THR A 610 -5.10 -34.05 1.77
CA THR A 610 -3.99 -34.80 2.40
C THR A 610 -4.14 -34.74 3.91
N PHE A 611 -4.35 -33.53 4.45
CA PHE A 611 -4.53 -33.30 5.88
C PHE A 611 -5.83 -33.93 6.41
N HIS A 612 -6.95 -33.81 5.68
CA HIS A 612 -8.19 -34.51 6.01
C HIS A 612 -7.99 -36.02 6.13
N GLY A 613 -7.23 -36.61 5.19
CA GLY A 613 -6.88 -38.03 5.21
C GLY A 613 -6.07 -38.44 6.45
N VAL A 614 -5.19 -37.56 6.96
CA VAL A 614 -4.47 -37.77 8.23
C VAL A 614 -5.43 -37.70 9.41
N ALA A 615 -6.28 -36.68 9.48
CA ALA A 615 -7.28 -36.52 10.55
C ALA A 615 -8.23 -37.73 10.64
N ILE A 616 -8.74 -38.22 9.50
CA ILE A 616 -9.58 -39.42 9.43
C ILE A 616 -8.85 -40.66 9.93
N LYS A 617 -7.57 -40.86 9.58
CA LYS A 617 -6.79 -42.01 10.06
C LYS A 617 -6.64 -41.98 11.58
N ILE A 618 -6.37 -40.80 12.16
CA ILE A 618 -6.25 -40.63 13.61
C ILE A 618 -7.60 -40.90 14.31
N ALA A 619 -8.69 -40.45 13.72
CA ALA A 619 -10.04 -40.73 14.22
C ALA A 619 -10.38 -42.22 14.19
N LYS A 620 -10.00 -42.93 13.12
CA LYS A 620 -10.18 -44.39 12.99
C LYS A 620 -9.35 -45.14 14.04
N ASP A 621 -8.09 -44.76 14.23
CA ASP A 621 -7.22 -45.32 15.28
C ASP A 621 -7.80 -45.10 16.69
N ALA A 622 -8.37 -43.92 16.95
CA ALA A 622 -9.04 -43.63 18.22
C ALA A 622 -10.24 -44.56 18.48
N MET A 623 -11.08 -44.77 17.46
CA MET A 623 -12.22 -45.69 17.55
C MET A 623 -11.79 -47.14 17.75
N GLU A 624 -10.78 -47.61 17.02
CA GLU A 624 -10.25 -48.97 17.14
C GLU A 624 -9.70 -49.27 18.54
N LYS A 625 -9.06 -48.28 19.18
CA LYS A 625 -8.45 -48.45 20.51
C LYS A 625 -9.44 -48.32 21.66
N GLU A 626 -10.37 -47.37 21.58
CA GLU A 626 -11.27 -47.06 22.70
C GLU A 626 -12.61 -47.81 22.65
N TYR A 627 -13.05 -48.21 21.45
CA TYR A 627 -14.31 -48.92 21.22
C TYR A 627 -14.13 -50.11 20.25
N PRO A 628 -13.22 -51.07 20.55
CA PRO A 628 -12.97 -52.20 19.66
C PRO A 628 -14.22 -53.07 19.49
N GLU A 629 -14.44 -53.52 18.26
CA GLU A 629 -15.47 -54.50 17.86
C GLU A 629 -16.94 -54.07 18.06
N THR A 630 -17.19 -52.81 18.41
CA THR A 630 -18.56 -52.26 18.49
C THR A 630 -19.16 -52.01 17.11
N GLU A 631 -20.48 -51.97 17.02
CA GLU A 631 -21.17 -51.68 15.75
C GLU A 631 -20.92 -50.22 15.30
N GLU A 632 -20.81 -49.30 16.26
CA GLU A 632 -20.47 -47.90 16.00
C GLU A 632 -19.06 -47.76 15.45
N GLN A 633 -18.09 -48.51 15.97
CA GLN A 633 -16.73 -48.54 15.42
C GLN A 633 -16.73 -49.06 13.98
N LYS A 634 -17.41 -50.18 13.71
CA LYS A 634 -17.54 -50.72 12.33
C LYS A 634 -18.21 -49.71 11.40
N LYS A 635 -19.27 -49.01 11.85
CA LYS A 635 -19.95 -47.94 11.09
C LYS A 635 -18.97 -46.83 10.74
N PHE A 636 -18.21 -46.31 11.72
CA PHE A 636 -17.23 -45.25 11.46
C PHE A 636 -16.10 -45.69 10.52
N LEU A 637 -15.56 -46.91 10.72
CA LEU A 637 -14.49 -47.44 9.86
C LEU A 637 -14.94 -47.62 8.41
N SER A 638 -16.24 -47.86 8.18
CA SER A 638 -16.83 -47.99 6.85
C SER A 638 -16.91 -46.68 6.07
N ILE A 639 -16.80 -45.52 6.74
CA ILE A 639 -16.75 -44.20 6.08
C ILE A 639 -15.51 -44.12 5.19
N GLN A 640 -15.70 -43.77 3.92
CA GLN A 640 -14.63 -43.74 2.91
C GLN A 640 -14.38 -42.32 2.39
N GLY A 641 -13.16 -42.12 1.87
CA GLY A 641 -12.81 -40.94 1.08
C GLY A 641 -13.14 -39.62 1.77
N ASN A 642 -14.01 -38.83 1.14
CA ASN A 642 -14.36 -37.47 1.52
C ASN A 642 -15.85 -37.31 1.89
N ASP A 643 -16.50 -38.38 2.38
CA ASP A 643 -17.94 -38.36 2.68
C ASP A 643 -18.30 -37.31 3.75
N LEU A 644 -17.54 -37.23 4.85
CA LEU A 644 -17.74 -36.23 5.90
C LEU A 644 -17.45 -34.80 5.39
N TRP A 645 -16.44 -34.64 4.54
CA TRP A 645 -16.15 -33.37 3.88
C TRP A 645 -17.32 -32.91 3.00
N ARG A 646 -17.85 -33.79 2.16
CA ARG A 646 -19.01 -33.49 1.29
C ARG A 646 -20.24 -33.11 2.09
N LYS A 647 -20.50 -33.75 3.23
CA LYS A 647 -21.57 -33.34 4.14
C LYS A 647 -21.35 -31.90 4.64
N SER A 648 -20.13 -31.54 5.06
CA SER A 648 -19.82 -30.16 5.45
C SER A 648 -19.97 -29.16 4.30
N VAL A 649 -19.50 -29.49 3.09
CA VAL A 649 -19.69 -28.67 1.86
C VAL A 649 -21.19 -28.46 1.59
N GLN A 650 -22.01 -29.49 1.74
CA GLN A 650 -23.46 -29.39 1.54
C GLN A 650 -24.12 -28.43 2.54
N VAL A 651 -23.68 -28.42 3.80
CA VAL A 651 -24.19 -27.48 4.82
C VAL A 651 -23.75 -26.04 4.49
N CYS A 652 -22.48 -25.85 4.15
CA CYS A 652 -21.91 -24.52 3.90
C CYS A 652 -22.34 -23.89 2.56
N SER A 653 -22.67 -24.69 1.55
CA SER A 653 -23.11 -24.21 0.23
C SER A 653 -24.58 -23.76 0.20
N GLN A 654 -25.37 -24.07 1.25
CA GLN A 654 -26.76 -23.65 1.37
C GLN A 654 -26.86 -22.22 1.89
N THR A 655 -26.46 -21.24 1.08
CA THR A 655 -26.34 -19.83 1.49
C THR A 655 -27.63 -19.02 1.39
N THR A 656 -28.64 -19.52 0.66
CA THR A 656 -29.87 -18.78 0.34
C THR A 656 -31.15 -19.45 0.84
N THR A 657 -31.06 -20.50 1.66
CA THR A 657 -32.27 -21.15 2.21
C THR A 657 -32.94 -20.23 3.23
N PRO A 658 -34.23 -20.44 3.58
CA PRO A 658 -34.88 -19.67 4.64
C PRO A 658 -34.10 -19.70 5.96
N SER A 659 -33.49 -20.84 6.28
CA SER A 659 -32.70 -21.08 7.49
C SER A 659 -31.27 -20.52 7.46
N SER A 660 -30.75 -20.12 6.29
CA SER A 660 -29.40 -19.56 6.18
C SER A 660 -29.30 -18.22 6.92
N VAL A 661 -28.34 -18.13 7.83
CA VAL A 661 -27.98 -16.93 8.60
C VAL A 661 -26.48 -16.72 8.55
N ILE A 662 -26.02 -15.53 8.94
CA ILE A 662 -24.60 -15.30 9.09
C ILE A 662 -24.13 -16.03 10.35
N ASN A 663 -23.18 -16.93 10.16
CA ASN A 663 -22.47 -17.66 11.20
C ASN A 663 -21.20 -16.91 11.60
N GLN A 664 -20.74 -17.11 12.84
CA GLN A 664 -19.40 -16.71 13.26
C GLN A 664 -18.36 -17.60 12.56
N GLY A 665 -18.66 -18.89 12.38
CA GLY A 665 -17.97 -19.80 11.46
C GLY A 665 -16.76 -20.53 12.02
N ASP A 666 -16.27 -20.14 13.20
CA ASP A 666 -15.13 -20.74 13.92
C ASP A 666 -15.48 -20.82 15.42
N ALA A 667 -16.62 -21.42 15.74
CA ALA A 667 -17.25 -21.32 17.06
C ALA A 667 -16.63 -22.29 18.08
N TRP A 668 -15.41 -22.02 18.51
CA TRP A 668 -14.71 -22.73 19.59
C TRP A 668 -14.27 -21.79 20.72
N ALA A 669 -14.03 -22.33 21.92
CA ALA A 669 -13.85 -21.57 23.15
C ALA A 669 -12.84 -20.40 23.08
N PRO A 670 -11.67 -20.50 22.42
CA PRO A 670 -10.72 -19.39 22.28
C PRO A 670 -11.28 -18.14 21.59
N ASN A 671 -12.30 -18.29 20.74
CA ASN A 671 -12.93 -17.19 20.02
C ASN A 671 -14.06 -16.51 20.83
N PHE A 672 -14.21 -16.85 22.11
CA PHE A 672 -15.14 -16.20 23.03
C PHE A 672 -14.41 -15.69 24.27
N LEU A 673 -14.61 -14.40 24.58
CA LEU A 673 -14.14 -13.81 25.82
C LEU A 673 -15.30 -13.55 26.76
N MET A 674 -15.04 -13.62 28.07
CA MET A 674 -16.07 -13.44 29.10
C MET A 674 -15.68 -12.34 30.07
N ARG A 675 -16.68 -11.69 30.66
CA ARG A 675 -16.51 -10.78 31.80
C ARG A 675 -17.64 -10.92 32.81
N SER A 676 -17.40 -10.44 34.02
CA SER A 676 -18.45 -10.13 34.99
C SER A 676 -18.64 -8.62 35.04
N THR A 677 -19.87 -8.14 34.86
CA THR A 677 -20.22 -6.73 35.00
C THR A 677 -20.20 -6.31 36.47
N GLU A 678 -20.23 -5.01 36.75
CA GLU A 678 -20.32 -4.48 38.12
C GLU A 678 -21.56 -4.98 38.88
N SER A 679 -22.63 -5.29 38.15
CA SER A 679 -23.87 -5.86 38.71
C SER A 679 -23.78 -7.36 39.04
N GLY A 680 -22.68 -8.01 38.67
CA GLY A 680 -22.49 -9.45 38.80
C GLY A 680 -23.01 -10.28 37.63
N GLU A 681 -23.66 -9.67 36.64
CA GLU A 681 -24.07 -10.37 35.41
C GLU A 681 -22.86 -10.76 34.57
N LYS A 682 -22.86 -11.99 34.04
CA LYS A 682 -21.82 -12.46 33.13
C LYS A 682 -22.20 -12.22 31.67
N GLU A 683 -21.21 -11.84 30.86
CA GLU A 683 -21.37 -11.59 29.43
C GLU A 683 -20.28 -12.33 28.64
N ALA A 684 -20.63 -12.78 27.43
CA ALA A 684 -19.68 -13.32 26.46
C ALA A 684 -19.62 -12.43 25.21
N LEU A 685 -18.42 -12.26 24.68
CA LEU A 685 -18.07 -11.47 23.51
C LEU A 685 -17.46 -12.38 22.44
N LEU A 686 -17.91 -12.22 21.20
CA LEU A 686 -17.47 -13.01 20.06
C LEU A 686 -16.26 -12.36 19.39
N LEU A 687 -15.28 -13.17 19.02
CA LEU A 687 -14.08 -12.80 18.28
C LEU A 687 -13.94 -13.61 16.99
N ASP A 688 -12.99 -13.17 16.16
CA ASP A 688 -12.43 -13.91 15.03
C ASP A 688 -13.46 -14.38 13.98
N PHE A 689 -13.79 -13.50 13.04
CA PHE A 689 -14.81 -13.77 12.01
C PHE A 689 -14.19 -14.20 10.67
N GLN A 690 -12.98 -14.75 10.70
CA GLN A 690 -12.24 -15.19 9.49
C GLN A 690 -12.96 -16.29 8.69
N LEU A 691 -13.80 -17.08 9.39
CA LEU A 691 -14.61 -18.14 8.82
C LEU A 691 -16.10 -17.77 8.69
N ALA A 692 -16.46 -16.50 8.87
CA ALA A 692 -17.83 -16.04 8.76
C ALA A 692 -18.40 -16.37 7.38
N ARG A 693 -19.61 -16.92 7.39
CA ARG A 693 -20.29 -17.46 6.20
C ARG A 693 -21.79 -17.31 6.39
N CYS A 694 -22.56 -17.46 5.31
CA CYS A 694 -24.01 -17.57 5.42
C CYS A 694 -24.43 -19.03 5.25
N ALA A 695 -24.83 -19.71 6.32
CA ALA A 695 -25.27 -21.10 6.29
C ALA A 695 -26.24 -21.38 7.45
N SER A 696 -26.58 -22.65 7.66
CA SER A 696 -27.41 -23.06 8.79
C SER A 696 -26.78 -22.70 10.14
N PRO A 697 -27.56 -22.26 11.15
CA PRO A 697 -27.03 -22.03 12.50
C PRO A 697 -26.48 -23.31 13.15
N ILE A 698 -26.83 -24.49 12.62
CA ILE A 698 -26.33 -25.78 13.08
C ILE A 698 -24.83 -25.94 12.82
N ALA A 699 -24.26 -25.27 11.82
CA ALA A 699 -22.83 -25.32 11.54
C ALA A 699 -22.00 -24.87 12.75
N ASP A 700 -22.27 -23.66 13.26
CA ASP A 700 -21.64 -23.12 14.46
C ASP A 700 -22.01 -23.91 15.73
N LEU A 701 -23.29 -24.25 15.88
CA LEU A 701 -23.79 -24.92 17.09
C LEU A 701 -23.17 -26.31 17.27
N SER A 702 -23.13 -27.10 16.20
CA SER A 702 -22.58 -28.46 16.25
C SER A 702 -21.09 -28.47 16.51
N PHE A 703 -20.34 -27.55 15.90
CA PHE A 703 -18.91 -27.40 16.14
C PHE A 703 -18.65 -27.01 17.60
N PHE A 704 -19.30 -25.96 18.09
CA PHE A 704 -19.14 -25.51 19.49
C PHE A 704 -19.45 -26.61 20.49
N ILE A 705 -20.58 -27.32 20.30
CA ILE A 705 -20.96 -28.39 21.21
C ILE A 705 -19.90 -29.47 21.25
N TYR A 706 -19.41 -29.96 20.10
CA TYR A 706 -18.40 -31.01 20.11
C TYR A 706 -17.02 -30.54 20.57
N SER A 707 -16.58 -29.34 20.19
CA SER A 707 -15.25 -28.84 20.54
C SER A 707 -15.13 -28.49 22.02
N CYS A 708 -16.22 -28.03 22.65
CA CYS A 708 -16.15 -27.41 23.98
C CYS A 708 -16.79 -28.21 25.13
N SER A 709 -17.39 -29.37 24.84
CA SER A 709 -17.96 -30.26 25.87
C SER A 709 -17.14 -31.52 26.13
N ASP A 710 -17.22 -32.04 27.36
CA ASP A 710 -16.85 -33.43 27.64
C ASP A 710 -18.03 -34.38 27.38
N THR A 711 -17.75 -35.68 27.44
CA THR A 711 -18.73 -36.74 27.24
C THR A 711 -19.87 -36.66 28.25
N ARG A 712 -19.56 -36.39 29.52
CA ARG A 712 -20.55 -36.32 30.61
C ARG A 712 -21.56 -35.18 30.39
N LEU A 713 -21.09 -34.02 29.97
CA LEU A 713 -21.92 -32.86 29.68
C LEU A 713 -22.88 -33.18 28.53
N ARG A 714 -22.40 -33.82 27.45
CA ARG A 714 -23.28 -34.25 26.35
C ARG A 714 -24.31 -35.28 26.80
N GLU A 715 -23.89 -36.36 27.47
CA GLU A 715 -24.81 -37.41 27.94
C GLU A 715 -25.94 -36.89 28.84
N ILE A 716 -25.67 -35.90 29.69
CA ILE A 716 -26.65 -35.39 30.66
C ILE A 716 -27.45 -34.21 30.11
N HIS A 717 -26.84 -33.36 29.28
CA HIS A 717 -27.37 -32.03 28.95
C HIS A 717 -27.60 -31.77 27.46
N PHE A 718 -27.26 -32.67 26.53
CA PHE A 718 -27.33 -32.39 25.08
C PHE A 718 -28.67 -31.78 24.63
N ASP A 719 -29.79 -32.46 24.90
CA ASP A 719 -31.13 -31.96 24.54
C ASP A 719 -31.46 -30.62 25.23
N LYS A 720 -31.07 -30.48 26.50
CA LYS A 720 -31.30 -29.25 27.28
C LYS A 720 -30.51 -28.07 26.69
N LEU A 721 -29.31 -28.30 26.17
CA LEU A 721 -28.50 -27.28 25.53
C LEU A 721 -29.11 -26.84 24.20
N LEU A 722 -29.61 -27.79 23.39
CA LEU A 722 -30.33 -27.47 22.16
C LEU A 722 -31.59 -26.64 22.44
N GLU A 723 -32.37 -27.03 23.46
CA GLU A 723 -33.54 -26.26 23.90
C GLU A 723 -33.16 -24.88 24.43
N PHE A 724 -32.09 -24.79 25.23
CA PHE A 724 -31.58 -23.53 25.77
C PHE A 724 -31.16 -22.57 24.65
N TYR A 725 -30.42 -23.09 23.67
CA TYR A 725 -30.02 -22.34 22.48
C TYR A 725 -31.25 -21.84 21.70
N TYR A 726 -32.17 -22.73 21.35
CA TYR A 726 -33.36 -22.37 20.57
C TYR A 726 -34.24 -21.37 21.31
N LYS A 727 -34.44 -21.57 22.62
CA LYS A 727 -35.18 -20.63 23.48
C LYS A 727 -34.62 -19.22 23.37
N HIS A 728 -33.31 -19.04 23.54
CA HIS A 728 -32.70 -17.71 23.49
C HIS A 728 -32.66 -17.11 22.08
N LEU A 729 -32.51 -17.94 21.05
CA LEU A 729 -32.63 -17.53 19.65
C LEU A 729 -34.05 -17.00 19.38
N ALA A 730 -35.07 -17.75 19.78
CA ALA A 730 -36.47 -17.38 19.62
C ALA A 730 -36.83 -16.12 20.41
N GLU A 731 -36.32 -15.98 21.64
CA GLU A 731 -36.46 -14.75 22.44
C GLU A 731 -35.83 -13.54 21.72
N THR A 732 -34.64 -13.70 21.15
CA THR A 732 -33.97 -12.62 20.40
C THR A 732 -34.77 -12.21 19.16
N ILE A 733 -35.28 -13.17 18.38
CA ILE A 733 -36.15 -12.88 17.24
C ILE A 733 -37.40 -12.10 17.67
N LYS A 734 -38.05 -12.52 18.76
CA LYS A 734 -39.24 -11.84 19.32
C LYS A 734 -38.93 -10.41 19.74
N VAL A 735 -37.85 -10.19 20.48
CA VAL A 735 -37.43 -8.86 20.96
C VAL A 735 -37.12 -7.91 19.79
N LEU A 736 -36.66 -8.44 18.65
CA LEU A 736 -36.39 -7.66 17.44
C LEU A 736 -37.62 -7.46 16.54
N GLY A 737 -38.79 -7.94 16.97
CA GLY A 737 -40.08 -7.78 16.30
C GLY A 737 -40.42 -8.85 15.28
N GLY A 738 -39.69 -9.97 15.25
CA GLY A 738 -40.00 -11.13 14.42
C GLY A 738 -40.86 -12.17 15.14
N ASN A 739 -41.48 -13.07 14.39
CA ASN A 739 -42.12 -14.27 14.94
C ASN A 739 -41.24 -15.50 14.68
N PRO A 740 -40.65 -16.13 15.70
CA PRO A 740 -39.78 -17.29 15.50
C PRO A 740 -40.53 -18.48 14.89
N ASP A 741 -41.81 -18.68 15.17
CA ASP A 741 -42.58 -19.79 14.58
C ASP A 741 -42.71 -19.66 13.05
N ASN A 742 -42.61 -18.44 12.52
CA ASN A 742 -42.63 -18.17 11.08
C ASN A 742 -41.22 -18.09 10.48
N ILE A 743 -40.26 -17.54 11.23
CA ILE A 743 -38.91 -17.26 10.72
C ILE A 743 -38.02 -18.50 10.82
N TYR A 744 -38.02 -19.17 11.96
CA TYR A 744 -37.21 -20.36 12.24
C TYR A 744 -37.85 -21.14 13.38
N SER A 745 -38.81 -22.00 13.04
CA SER A 745 -39.62 -22.71 14.00
C SER A 745 -38.83 -23.76 14.78
N ARG A 746 -39.35 -24.18 15.94
CA ARG A 746 -38.71 -25.22 16.77
C ARG A 746 -38.61 -26.54 15.98
N GLU A 747 -39.64 -26.87 15.22
CA GLU A 747 -39.66 -28.07 14.37
C GLU A 747 -38.57 -28.01 13.29
N THR A 748 -38.43 -26.85 12.62
CA THR A 748 -37.36 -26.63 11.65
C THR A 748 -35.98 -26.79 12.29
N PHE A 749 -35.76 -26.14 13.44
CA PHE A 749 -34.49 -26.22 14.16
C PHE A 749 -34.10 -27.66 14.50
N PHE A 750 -34.97 -28.42 15.17
CA PHE A 750 -34.65 -29.81 15.53
C PHE A 750 -34.55 -30.73 14.31
N GLY A 751 -35.30 -30.45 13.24
CA GLY A 751 -35.16 -31.15 11.96
C GLY A 751 -33.80 -30.91 11.29
N GLU A 752 -33.25 -29.70 11.40
CA GLU A 752 -31.90 -29.37 10.90
C GLU A 752 -30.79 -29.90 11.81
N VAL A 753 -30.99 -29.88 13.14
CA VAL A 753 -30.09 -30.60 14.08
C VAL A 753 -29.93 -32.04 13.59
N GLN A 754 -31.02 -32.78 13.35
CA GLN A 754 -30.90 -34.18 12.93
C GLN A 754 -30.13 -34.37 11.61
N LYS A 755 -30.20 -33.41 10.68
CA LYS A 755 -29.63 -33.54 9.33
C LYS A 755 -28.20 -33.03 9.22
N GLU A 756 -27.84 -32.00 9.99
CA GLU A 756 -26.67 -31.18 9.73
C GLU A 756 -25.64 -31.20 10.86
N PHE A 757 -25.97 -31.78 12.03
CA PHE A 757 -25.05 -31.81 13.19
C PHE A 757 -23.73 -32.56 12.93
N GLY A 758 -23.72 -33.45 11.92
CA GLY A 758 -22.50 -34.12 11.46
C GLY A 758 -21.42 -33.16 10.94
N HIS A 759 -21.76 -31.91 10.60
CA HIS A 759 -20.80 -30.87 10.24
C HIS A 759 -19.76 -30.63 11.35
N GLY A 760 -20.23 -30.46 12.59
CA GLY A 760 -19.37 -30.23 13.74
C GLY A 760 -18.41 -31.38 14.00
N LEU A 761 -18.84 -32.63 13.75
CA LEU A 761 -17.94 -33.79 13.85
C LEU A 761 -16.76 -33.66 12.89
N ASN A 762 -17.03 -33.38 11.61
CA ASN A 762 -15.98 -33.28 10.60
C ASN A 762 -14.94 -32.21 10.96
N PHE A 763 -15.40 -31.07 11.48
CA PHE A 763 -14.51 -29.99 11.92
C PHE A 763 -13.72 -30.37 13.19
N CYS A 764 -14.33 -31.13 14.12
CA CYS A 764 -13.63 -31.65 15.30
C CYS A 764 -12.58 -32.73 15.01
N LEU A 765 -12.63 -33.39 13.85
CA LEU A 765 -11.60 -34.38 13.48
C LEU A 765 -10.21 -33.74 13.37
N GLU A 766 -10.14 -32.44 13.06
CA GLU A 766 -8.88 -31.67 13.07
C GLU A 766 -8.70 -30.83 14.33
N SER A 767 -9.73 -30.12 14.79
CA SER A 767 -9.56 -29.10 15.83
C SER A 767 -9.24 -29.72 17.20
N VAL A 768 -9.81 -30.90 17.49
CA VAL A 768 -9.55 -31.62 18.74
C VAL A 768 -8.08 -32.10 18.78
N PRO A 769 -7.55 -32.83 17.78
CA PRO A 769 -6.12 -33.12 17.73
C PRO A 769 -5.20 -31.89 17.75
N LEU A 770 -5.52 -30.83 17.00
CA LEU A 770 -4.71 -29.60 16.97
C LEU A 770 -4.65 -28.92 18.34
N SER A 771 -5.76 -28.89 19.08
CA SER A 771 -5.82 -28.32 20.44
C SER A 771 -4.99 -29.09 21.48
N MET A 772 -4.46 -30.26 21.11
CA MET A 772 -3.70 -31.15 21.99
C MET A 772 -2.20 -31.18 21.70
N LEU A 773 -1.74 -30.49 20.65
CA LEU A 773 -0.32 -30.38 20.30
C LEU A 773 0.45 -29.62 21.37
N GLU A 774 1.62 -30.15 21.73
CA GLU A 774 2.54 -29.48 22.66
C GLU A 774 3.44 -28.48 21.90
N GLU A 775 4.00 -27.47 22.58
CA GLU A 775 4.74 -26.36 21.94
C GLU A 775 5.94 -26.81 21.08
N ASP A 776 6.58 -27.93 21.42
CA ASP A 776 7.72 -28.51 20.68
C ASP A 776 7.30 -29.30 19.44
N GLU A 777 6.01 -29.62 19.29
CA GLU A 777 5.44 -30.26 18.10
C GLU A 777 4.95 -29.24 17.06
N LEU A 778 4.92 -27.95 17.40
CA LEU A 778 4.46 -26.88 16.52
C LEU A 778 5.54 -26.55 15.48
N PHE A 779 5.12 -26.54 14.21
CA PHE A 779 5.98 -26.18 13.09
C PHE A 779 6.33 -24.68 13.12
N GLU A 780 7.60 -24.34 12.88
CA GLU A 780 8.04 -22.95 12.79
C GLU A 780 7.58 -22.34 11.46
N LEU A 781 6.48 -21.58 11.51
CA LEU A 781 5.79 -21.07 10.33
C LEU A 781 6.65 -20.14 9.46
N ASP A 782 7.66 -19.50 10.06
CA ASP A 782 8.57 -18.62 9.34
C ASP A 782 9.68 -19.36 8.59
N GLU A 783 9.83 -20.69 8.79
CA GLU A 783 10.77 -21.54 8.05
C GLU A 783 10.22 -21.99 6.68
N ILE A 784 8.97 -21.67 6.33
CA ILE A 784 8.40 -21.98 5.01
C ILE A 784 9.13 -21.13 3.95
N GLN A 785 9.92 -21.77 3.09
CA GLN A 785 10.67 -21.12 2.01
C GLN A 785 9.98 -21.24 0.65
N GLY A 786 9.89 -20.13 -0.10
CA GLY A 786 9.52 -20.15 -1.53
C GLY A 786 8.01 -20.21 -1.82
N THR A 787 7.49 -21.42 -2.06
CA THR A 787 6.13 -21.70 -2.58
C THR A 787 5.20 -22.32 -1.52
N THR A 788 3.94 -22.57 -1.87
CA THR A 788 2.95 -23.31 -1.06
C THR A 788 3.47 -24.68 -0.62
N VAL A 789 3.27 -25.06 0.65
CA VAL A 789 3.50 -26.42 1.17
C VAL A 789 2.17 -27.11 1.49
N ASP A 790 2.16 -28.45 1.60
CA ASP A 790 0.95 -29.19 1.98
C ASP A 790 0.64 -28.96 3.48
N LEU A 791 -0.64 -28.78 3.82
CA LEU A 791 -1.06 -28.58 5.21
C LEU A 791 -0.62 -29.72 6.13
N ALA A 792 -0.56 -30.95 5.65
CA ALA A 792 -0.11 -32.10 6.43
C ALA A 792 1.39 -32.05 6.78
N ASP A 793 2.19 -31.30 6.03
CA ASP A 793 3.61 -31.09 6.32
C ASP A 793 3.81 -30.01 7.41
N VAL A 794 2.84 -29.12 7.59
CA VAL A 794 2.86 -28.06 8.61
C VAL A 794 2.15 -28.51 9.89
N TRP A 795 0.92 -29.02 9.77
CA TRP A 795 0.15 -29.60 10.86
C TRP A 795 0.42 -31.10 10.98
N LYS A 796 1.58 -31.44 11.54
CA LYS A 796 2.06 -32.82 11.69
C LYS A 796 1.32 -33.58 12.80
N LEU A 797 0.05 -33.90 12.56
CA LEU A 797 -0.74 -34.70 13.48
C LEU A 797 -0.27 -36.17 13.51
N LYS A 798 -0.21 -36.74 14.71
CA LYS A 798 0.13 -38.15 14.97
C LYS A 798 -1.02 -38.85 15.68
N PRO A 799 -1.09 -40.20 15.65
CA PRO A 799 -2.01 -40.95 16.49
C PRO A 799 -1.90 -40.54 17.97
N ILE A 800 -3.03 -40.32 18.64
CA ILE A 800 -3.07 -39.79 20.00
C ILE A 800 -2.70 -40.90 20.99
N GLU A 801 -1.54 -40.80 21.64
CA GLU A 801 -1.05 -41.82 22.58
C GLU A 801 -1.75 -41.76 23.94
N ASN A 802 -2.00 -40.54 24.45
CA ASN A 802 -2.68 -40.35 25.72
C ASN A 802 -4.13 -40.86 25.63
N LYS A 803 -4.49 -41.82 26.51
CA LYS A 803 -5.80 -42.47 26.50
C LYS A 803 -6.96 -41.50 26.71
N GLU A 804 -6.86 -40.56 27.64
CA GLU A 804 -7.93 -39.59 27.93
C GLU A 804 -8.16 -38.64 26.74
N LYS A 805 -7.07 -38.11 26.17
CA LYS A 805 -7.10 -37.27 24.95
C LYS A 805 -7.68 -38.04 23.76
N ARG A 806 -7.27 -39.30 23.54
CA ARG A 806 -7.78 -40.17 22.46
C ARG A 806 -9.26 -40.51 22.66
N LYS A 807 -9.64 -40.82 23.90
CA LYS A 807 -11.02 -41.11 24.28
C LYS A 807 -11.94 -39.93 24.04
N ARG A 808 -11.51 -38.69 24.28
CA ARG A 808 -12.30 -37.49 23.93
C ARG A 808 -12.72 -37.46 22.46
N LEU A 809 -11.79 -37.76 21.54
CA LEU A 809 -12.09 -37.80 20.10
C LEU A 809 -13.05 -38.97 19.76
N ALA A 810 -12.81 -40.15 20.32
CA ALA A 810 -13.64 -41.32 20.11
C ALA A 810 -15.08 -41.12 20.65
N ASP A 811 -15.23 -40.52 21.83
CA ASP A 811 -16.51 -40.25 22.46
C ASP A 811 -17.36 -39.25 21.65
N ILE A 812 -16.74 -38.30 20.94
CA ILE A 812 -17.44 -37.39 20.00
C ILE A 812 -18.01 -38.20 18.82
N ILE A 813 -17.21 -39.09 18.23
CA ILE A 813 -17.62 -39.95 17.12
C ILE A 813 -18.76 -40.89 17.55
N MET A 814 -18.62 -41.54 18.71
CA MET A 814 -19.66 -42.39 19.29
C MET A 814 -20.98 -41.64 19.44
N HIS A 815 -20.93 -40.43 20.01
CA HIS A 815 -22.13 -39.60 20.17
C HIS A 815 -22.79 -39.27 18.83
N ALA A 816 -22.01 -38.92 17.80
CA ALA A 816 -22.54 -38.60 16.48
C ALA A 816 -23.23 -39.80 15.82
N ILE A 817 -22.71 -41.02 16.03
CA ILE A 817 -23.28 -42.25 15.49
C ILE A 817 -24.56 -42.65 16.22
N GLN A 818 -24.55 -42.58 17.56
CA GLN A 818 -25.69 -42.97 18.40
C GLN A 818 -26.92 -42.08 18.20
N HIS A 819 -26.71 -40.85 17.73
CA HIS A 819 -27.78 -39.90 17.41
C HIS A 819 -28.09 -39.84 15.91
N ASP A 820 -27.53 -40.75 15.09
CA ASP A 820 -27.72 -40.80 13.64
C ASP A 820 -27.40 -39.49 12.90
N PHE A 821 -26.39 -38.75 13.38
CA PHE A 821 -25.88 -37.56 12.70
C PHE A 821 -24.91 -37.89 11.55
N ILE A 822 -24.31 -39.10 11.58
CA ILE A 822 -23.41 -39.57 10.52
C ILE A 822 -23.70 -40.97 9.99
#